data_AF-A0AAE1IVF4-F1
#
_entry.id   AF-A0AAE1IVF4-F1
#
_cell.length_a   1.000
_cell.length_b   1.000
_cell.length_c   1.000
_cell.angle_alpha   90.00
_cell.angle_beta   90.00
_cell.angle_gamma   90.00
#
_symmetry.space_group_name_H-M   'P 1'
#
loop_
_entity.id
_entity.type
_entity.pdbx_description
1 polymer ?
#
loop_
_entity_poly.entity_id
_entity_poly.type
_entity_poly.pdbx_seq_one_letter_code
_entity_poly.pdbx_strand_id
1 'polypeptide(L)'
;MVTSRLASSSLSINRRSGILLPSTFASRFHFSFRISQQPLQFSVSDFGNCRPFCSRISPALAFQQGTKPYQDFRDSNSTRKTRKEDLEFEEMTIKPAVRISDGKLIVKDRTILTGVPDNVIETSASSSEPVDGTFLGAAFDKDDSRHVVSLGILRDVHFLACFRFKLWWMAQKMGDKGRDIPLETQFLLVETKDGSHLEADDGNEDNQIVYTIFLPLIEGSFRACLQGNADDQLELCLESGDSNTKTSSFTHSLFISAGTDPFETIHEAFKAVKNHLKTFRLRNEKKLPGIVDYFGWCTWDAFYQEVTQEGVESGLETLAAGGTPPKFVIIDDGWQSVGGDPQDESNSLKRLTGINENPKFQNKEDPTLGIKNIVNIAKQKHGLQYVYVWHAITGYWGGVRPGVKEMEEYGSEMRYPKVSKGVVENEPTWTTDAMAVKGLGLVNPTKVYKFYDELHSYLARAGVDGVKVDVQCILETLGGGLGGRVELTRQYHQALDASISRNFPDNGCIACMSHNTDALYCSKQTAVVRASDDFYPRDPVSHTIHIAAVAYNSIFLGEIMQPDWDMFHSLHPAAEYHASARAISGGPIYVSDAPGKHNFQLLRKLVLPDGSVLRPRLPGRPTKDCLFKDPTRDGASLLKIWNMNKYTGVLGVYNCQGAAWSSLERKNAFHETTSEAITGYVRGRDVHLISEAAGEWNGDCALYCHRSGELVILPFNVAMPVSLKVLEHDVFTVTPVKILGSGVSFAPVGLIEMYNAGGAIEGLVYEAKGGREENKSDELVGLVRLEVKGFGKFGAYSSAKPRRCLVGSNVVDFDYNSDSGLMILNLDHMPEQGQKVHIVEVEL
;
A
#
# COMPACT_ATOMS: atom_id res chain seq x y z
N MET A 1 60.73 -22.88 29.97
CA MET A 1 60.60 -22.68 31.44
C MET A 1 59.12 -22.72 31.76
N VAL A 2 58.52 -23.59 32.59
CA VAL A 2 58.95 -24.74 33.39
C VAL A 2 57.68 -25.62 33.56
N THR A 3 57.74 -26.85 33.00
CA THR A 3 57.18 -28.17 33.45
C THR A 3 55.67 -28.35 33.73
N SER A 4 54.99 -29.49 33.46
CA SER A 4 55.43 -30.90 33.50
C SER A 4 54.42 -31.90 32.87
N ARG A 5 54.96 -32.94 32.18
CA ARG A 5 54.67 -34.42 32.25
C ARG A 5 53.26 -34.96 31.95
N LEU A 6 53.02 -36.18 31.46
CA LEU A 6 53.65 -37.24 30.64
C LEU A 6 52.65 -38.44 30.69
N ALA A 7 52.65 -39.30 29.67
CA ALA A 7 52.25 -40.73 29.68
C ALA A 7 50.73 -41.06 29.84
N SER A 8 50.03 -41.52 28.80
CA SER A 8 50.00 -42.86 28.16
C SER A 8 49.09 -43.88 28.86
N SER A 9 48.10 -44.44 28.15
CA SER A 9 47.95 -45.89 27.94
C SER A 9 46.62 -46.24 27.26
N SER A 10 46.66 -47.38 26.59
CA SER A 10 45.82 -47.91 25.53
C SER A 10 44.95 -49.09 25.99
N LEU A 11 44.06 -49.54 25.09
CA LEU A 11 43.39 -50.85 25.01
C LEU A 11 42.14 -51.03 25.91
N SER A 12 41.07 -51.76 25.57
CA SER A 12 40.56 -52.36 24.33
C SER A 12 39.29 -53.18 24.67
N ILE A 13 38.38 -53.35 23.69
CA ILE A 13 37.62 -54.59 23.36
C ILE A 13 36.27 -54.91 24.08
N ASN A 14 35.21 -54.89 23.24
CA ASN A 14 34.06 -55.81 23.06
C ASN A 14 33.06 -56.07 24.23
N ARG A 15 31.75 -56.29 24.07
CA ARG A 15 30.89 -56.73 22.94
C ARG A 15 29.40 -56.63 23.38
N ARG A 16 28.48 -56.38 22.42
CA ARG A 16 27.05 -56.82 22.28
C ARG A 16 26.07 -56.36 23.40
N SER A 17 24.83 -55.94 23.18
CA SER A 17 23.79 -56.22 22.17
C SER A 17 22.61 -55.25 22.36
N GLY A 18 21.86 -54.88 21.30
CA GLY A 18 20.55 -54.23 21.43
C GLY A 18 20.17 -53.38 20.22
N ILE A 19 19.10 -53.76 19.54
CA ILE A 19 18.67 -53.33 18.20
C ILE A 19 17.66 -52.16 18.25
N LEU A 20 17.87 -51.19 17.35
CA LEU A 20 16.96 -50.31 16.56
C LEU A 20 15.84 -49.47 17.23
N LEU A 21 15.85 -48.15 16.97
CA LEU A 21 14.86 -47.42 16.13
C LEU A 21 15.44 -46.03 15.70
N PRO A 22 15.21 -45.55 14.45
CA PRO A 22 16.00 -44.48 13.86
C PRO A 22 15.38 -43.07 13.92
N SER A 23 16.29 -42.10 13.92
CA SER A 23 16.14 -40.66 13.72
C SER A 23 15.35 -40.27 12.47
N THR A 24 14.39 -39.36 12.62
CA THR A 24 13.68 -38.71 11.52
C THR A 24 14.46 -37.51 10.98
N PHE A 25 14.86 -37.63 9.72
CA PHE A 25 15.31 -36.56 8.84
C PHE A 25 14.15 -35.62 8.50
N ALA A 26 14.32 -34.32 8.72
CA ALA A 26 13.43 -33.29 8.16
C ALA A 26 13.95 -32.90 6.76
N SER A 27 13.18 -33.25 5.73
CA SER A 27 13.45 -32.88 4.33
C SER A 27 13.11 -31.40 4.10
N ARG A 28 14.07 -30.68 3.51
CA ARG A 28 13.96 -29.28 3.09
C ARG A 28 13.31 -29.23 1.70
N PHE A 29 12.29 -28.40 1.53
CA PHE A 29 11.77 -28.03 0.21
C PHE A 29 12.31 -26.66 -0.21
N HIS A 30 13.12 -26.66 -1.26
CA HIS A 30 13.44 -25.50 -2.09
C HIS A 30 12.89 -25.80 -3.47
N PHE A 31 11.95 -25.00 -3.96
CA PHE A 31 11.44 -25.13 -5.33
C PHE A 31 12.40 -24.41 -6.28
N SER A 32 13.20 -25.18 -7.02
CA SER A 32 13.94 -24.69 -8.20
C SER A 32 14.03 -25.85 -9.20
N PHE A 33 13.29 -25.75 -10.32
CA PHE A 33 13.24 -26.79 -11.35
C PHE A 33 13.97 -26.33 -12.63
N ARG A 34 15.00 -27.09 -13.03
CA ARG A 34 15.43 -27.25 -14.42
C ARG A 34 15.14 -28.69 -14.81
N ILE A 35 14.64 -28.95 -16.03
CA ILE A 35 15.07 -30.06 -16.92
C ILE A 35 14.38 -29.96 -18.30
N SER A 36 15.04 -30.61 -19.25
CA SER A 36 15.07 -30.54 -20.70
C SER A 36 13.81 -30.89 -21.50
N GLN A 37 13.76 -30.26 -22.67
CA GLN A 37 12.87 -30.44 -23.82
C GLN A 37 13.02 -31.80 -24.51
N GLN A 38 11.90 -32.36 -25.01
CA GLN A 38 11.63 -32.46 -26.45
C GLN A 38 10.20 -32.99 -26.75
N PRO A 39 9.60 -32.63 -27.91
CA PRO A 39 8.16 -32.57 -28.16
C PRO A 39 7.68 -33.64 -29.16
N LEU A 40 6.36 -33.74 -29.41
CA LEU A 40 5.65 -34.24 -30.61
C LEU A 40 4.15 -34.41 -30.22
N GLN A 41 3.11 -34.22 -31.03
CA GLN A 41 2.81 -33.58 -32.31
C GLN A 41 1.26 -33.64 -32.45
N PHE A 42 0.71 -32.69 -33.21
CA PHE A 42 -0.70 -32.34 -33.45
C PHE A 42 -1.63 -33.38 -34.12
N SER A 43 -2.95 -33.21 -33.92
CA SER A 43 -4.03 -33.05 -34.95
C SER A 43 -5.40 -32.90 -34.24
N VAL A 44 -6.21 -31.84 -34.30
CA VAL A 44 -6.95 -31.11 -35.38
C VAL A 44 -8.10 -31.90 -36.04
N SER A 45 -9.24 -31.20 -36.18
CA SER A 45 -10.49 -31.45 -36.93
C SER A 45 -11.67 -31.90 -36.03
N ASP A 46 -12.91 -31.41 -36.15
CA ASP A 46 -13.51 -30.59 -37.19
C ASP A 46 -14.81 -29.87 -36.74
N PHE A 47 -15.21 -28.95 -37.61
CA PHE A 47 -16.34 -28.01 -37.57
C PHE A 47 -17.76 -28.62 -37.51
N GLY A 48 -18.71 -27.81 -37.02
CA GLY A 48 -20.15 -28.01 -37.24
C GLY A 48 -21.01 -26.78 -36.91
N ASN A 49 -21.24 -25.93 -37.91
CA ASN A 49 -22.19 -24.80 -37.92
C ASN A 49 -23.65 -25.27 -37.77
N CYS A 50 -24.50 -24.45 -37.13
CA CYS A 50 -25.90 -24.20 -37.55
C CYS A 50 -26.54 -23.02 -36.77
N ARG A 51 -26.88 -21.94 -37.50
CA ARG A 51 -27.93 -20.93 -37.20
C ARG A 51 -29.25 -21.37 -37.90
N PRO A 52 -30.38 -20.61 -37.92
CA PRO A 52 -30.79 -19.37 -37.22
C PRO A 52 -32.22 -19.47 -36.60
N PHE A 53 -32.69 -18.46 -35.85
CA PHE A 53 -33.89 -17.66 -36.22
C PHE A 53 -34.23 -16.55 -35.20
N CYS A 54 -34.98 -15.59 -35.71
CA CYS A 54 -35.28 -14.24 -35.27
C CYS A 54 -36.49 -14.14 -34.31
N SER A 55 -36.54 -13.15 -33.40
CA SER A 55 -37.61 -12.13 -33.34
C SER A 55 -37.58 -11.25 -32.07
N ARG A 56 -38.17 -10.06 -32.24
CA ARG A 56 -38.15 -8.81 -31.47
C ARG A 56 -38.98 -8.85 -30.16
N ILE A 57 -38.74 -7.89 -29.25
CA ILE A 57 -39.65 -6.79 -28.84
C ILE A 57 -39.15 -6.13 -27.53
N SER A 58 -39.03 -4.80 -27.54
CA SER A 58 -38.89 -3.91 -26.36
C SER A 58 -40.26 -3.37 -25.92
N PRO A 59 -40.38 -2.76 -24.73
CA PRO A 59 -40.55 -1.29 -24.76
C PRO A 59 -39.91 -0.52 -23.58
N ALA A 60 -39.75 0.78 -23.84
CA ALA A 60 -39.27 1.83 -22.96
C ALA A 60 -40.37 2.44 -22.08
N LEU A 61 -39.98 3.16 -21.02
CA LEU A 61 -40.81 4.10 -20.27
C LEU A 61 -40.01 5.38 -19.99
N ALA A 62 -40.62 6.51 -20.33
CA ALA A 62 -40.11 7.87 -20.15
C ALA A 62 -40.81 8.55 -18.97
N PHE A 63 -40.13 9.52 -18.34
CA PHE A 63 -40.73 10.51 -17.43
C PHE A 63 -40.25 11.91 -17.82
N GLN A 64 -41.17 12.87 -17.77
CA GLN A 64 -41.01 14.26 -18.20
C GLN A 64 -41.61 15.20 -17.14
N GLN A 65 -41.27 16.49 -17.27
CA GLN A 65 -41.80 17.73 -16.64
C GLN A 65 -41.04 18.22 -15.39
N GLY A 66 -40.73 19.52 -15.25
CA GLY A 66 -40.99 20.68 -16.09
C GLY A 66 -40.58 21.99 -15.38
N THR A 67 -40.42 23.09 -16.12
CA THR A 67 -40.25 24.45 -15.58
C THR A 67 -40.95 25.48 -16.47
N LYS A 68 -41.55 26.51 -15.85
CA LYS A 68 -42.20 27.69 -16.48
C LYS A 68 -41.33 28.95 -16.29
N PRO A 69 -41.49 29.99 -17.14
CA PRO A 69 -40.60 31.16 -17.18
C PRO A 69 -41.19 32.42 -16.51
N TYR A 70 -40.34 33.42 -16.26
CA TYR A 70 -40.72 34.79 -15.85
C TYR A 70 -40.03 35.85 -16.72
N GLN A 71 -40.66 37.02 -16.79
CA GLN A 71 -40.67 38.03 -17.86
C GLN A 71 -39.53 39.09 -17.86
N ASP A 72 -39.38 39.68 -19.05
CA ASP A 72 -38.79 40.97 -19.48
C ASP A 72 -38.76 42.14 -18.49
N PHE A 73 -37.77 43.03 -18.63
CA PHE A 73 -37.99 44.48 -18.83
C PHE A 73 -36.76 45.22 -19.43
N ARG A 74 -37.08 46.34 -20.09
CA ARG A 74 -36.39 47.10 -21.16
C ARG A 74 -35.33 48.16 -20.75
N ASP A 75 -34.52 48.49 -21.77
CA ASP A 75 -34.01 49.80 -22.24
C ASP A 75 -33.19 50.75 -21.34
N SER A 76 -32.03 51.18 -21.85
CA SER A 76 -31.84 52.57 -22.30
C SER A 76 -30.51 52.82 -23.04
N ASN A 77 -30.63 53.59 -24.13
CA ASN A 77 -29.59 54.09 -25.01
C ASN A 77 -28.71 55.19 -24.36
N SER A 78 -27.43 55.23 -24.72
CA SER A 78 -26.65 56.47 -24.77
C SER A 78 -25.49 56.35 -25.76
N THR A 79 -25.51 57.21 -26.78
CA THR A 79 -24.54 57.33 -27.88
C THR A 79 -23.33 58.17 -27.47
N ARG A 80 -22.11 57.74 -27.80
CA ARG A 80 -21.04 58.68 -28.23
C ARG A 80 -19.89 57.97 -28.97
N LYS A 81 -19.61 58.52 -30.16
CA LYS A 81 -18.47 58.23 -31.05
C LYS A 81 -17.13 58.41 -30.34
N THR A 82 -16.18 57.50 -30.60
CA THR A 82 -14.75 57.85 -30.74
C THR A 82 -13.96 56.76 -31.48
N ARG A 83 -13.24 57.21 -32.51
CA ARG A 83 -11.97 56.75 -33.11
C ARG A 83 -11.63 55.26 -33.19
N LYS A 84 -11.39 54.84 -34.45
CA LYS A 84 -10.50 53.74 -34.83
C LYS A 84 -9.14 53.87 -34.12
N GLU A 85 -8.80 52.86 -33.34
CA GLU A 85 -7.44 52.34 -33.22
C GLU A 85 -7.57 50.83 -33.47
N ASP A 86 -6.87 50.36 -34.51
CA ASP A 86 -6.74 48.95 -34.82
C ASP A 86 -5.90 48.30 -33.70
N LEU A 87 -6.58 47.70 -32.73
CA LEU A 87 -5.98 46.73 -31.81
C LEU A 87 -6.29 45.35 -32.39
N GLU A 88 -5.27 44.72 -32.95
CA GLU A 88 -5.26 43.28 -33.15
C GLU A 88 -5.57 42.63 -31.81
N PHE A 89 -6.80 42.15 -31.65
CA PHE A 89 -7.12 41.18 -30.62
C PHE A 89 -6.38 39.90 -31.00
N GLU A 90 -5.17 39.71 -30.47
CA GLU A 90 -4.69 38.35 -30.24
C GLU A 90 -5.74 37.68 -29.38
N GLU A 91 -6.47 36.76 -29.99
CA GLU A 91 -7.39 35.86 -29.34
C GLU A 91 -6.55 35.06 -28.33
N MET A 92 -6.53 35.49 -27.05
CA MET A 92 -5.87 34.78 -25.96
C MET A 92 -6.56 33.42 -25.78
N THR A 93 -6.13 32.46 -26.60
CA THR A 93 -6.51 31.06 -26.47
C THR A 93 -5.67 30.51 -25.33
N ILE A 94 -6.31 30.25 -24.19
CA ILE A 94 -5.68 29.53 -23.08
C ILE A 94 -5.27 28.16 -23.63
N LYS A 95 -3.96 27.95 -23.82
CA LYS A 95 -3.43 26.68 -24.30
C LYS A 95 -3.61 25.63 -23.18
N PRO A 96 -4.08 24.42 -23.49
CA PRO A 96 -4.11 23.32 -22.51
C PRO A 96 -2.71 23.09 -21.92
N ALA A 97 -2.62 22.77 -20.62
CA ALA A 97 -1.32 22.52 -20.01
C ALA A 97 -0.66 21.27 -20.57
N VAL A 98 -1.42 20.26 -20.98
CA VAL A 98 -0.92 19.06 -21.66
C VAL A 98 -1.50 19.00 -23.07
N ARG A 99 -0.64 18.90 -24.09
CA ARG A 99 -1.07 18.82 -25.50
C ARG A 99 -0.06 18.11 -26.40
N ILE A 100 -0.54 17.54 -27.51
CA ILE A 100 0.32 17.07 -28.59
C ILE A 100 0.37 18.12 -29.70
N SER A 101 1.58 18.52 -30.11
CA SER A 101 1.77 19.50 -31.19
C SER A 101 3.13 19.28 -31.85
N ASP A 102 3.17 19.30 -33.19
CA ASP A 102 4.39 19.12 -34.00
C ASP A 102 5.19 17.85 -33.65
N GLY A 103 4.48 16.74 -33.42
CA GLY A 103 5.09 15.46 -33.04
C GLY A 103 5.74 15.49 -31.65
N LYS A 104 5.29 16.36 -30.75
CA LYS A 104 5.79 16.48 -29.37
C LYS A 104 4.65 16.43 -28.38
N LEU A 105 4.87 15.77 -27.24
CA LEU A 105 4.03 15.93 -26.06
C LEU A 105 4.59 17.09 -25.25
N ILE A 106 3.80 18.16 -25.13
CA ILE A 106 4.18 19.41 -24.46
C ILE A 106 3.37 19.55 -23.18
N VAL A 107 4.06 19.81 -22.07
CA VAL A 107 3.49 20.05 -20.74
C VAL A 107 3.97 21.40 -20.23
N LYS A 108 3.06 22.35 -19.99
CA LYS A 108 3.38 23.74 -19.58
C LYS A 108 4.55 24.34 -20.39
N ASP A 109 4.43 24.22 -21.72
CA ASP A 109 5.42 24.65 -22.72
C ASP A 109 6.79 23.93 -22.71
N ARG A 110 6.93 22.86 -21.90
CA ARG A 110 8.11 21.99 -21.88
C ARG A 110 7.85 20.72 -22.67
N THR A 111 8.82 20.31 -23.48
CA THR A 111 8.71 19.07 -24.26
C THR A 111 9.07 17.86 -23.38
N ILE A 112 8.13 16.94 -23.20
CA ILE A 112 8.35 15.69 -22.44
C ILE A 112 8.66 14.51 -23.37
N LEU A 113 7.92 14.39 -24.48
CA LEU A 113 8.17 13.37 -25.52
C LEU A 113 8.41 14.04 -26.87
N THR A 114 9.30 13.45 -27.67
CA THR A 114 9.56 13.88 -29.06
C THR A 114 9.32 12.73 -30.04
N GLY A 115 8.91 13.06 -31.28
CA GLY A 115 8.60 12.04 -32.28
C GLY A 115 7.34 11.24 -31.94
N VAL A 116 6.34 11.90 -31.35
CA VAL A 116 5.00 11.32 -31.14
C VAL A 116 4.40 10.99 -32.52
N PRO A 117 4.03 9.72 -32.79
CA PRO A 117 3.47 9.33 -34.09
C PRO A 117 2.07 9.89 -34.37
N ASP A 118 1.74 10.08 -35.65
CA ASP A 118 0.44 10.61 -36.10
C ASP A 118 -0.76 9.72 -35.75
N ASN A 119 -0.53 8.43 -35.48
CA ASN A 119 -1.59 7.49 -35.10
C ASN A 119 -1.91 7.49 -33.60
N VAL A 120 -1.22 8.31 -32.79
CA VAL A 120 -1.59 8.61 -31.40
C VAL A 120 -2.73 9.63 -31.40
N ILE A 121 -3.80 9.30 -30.69
CA ILE A 121 -5.02 10.12 -30.65
C ILE A 121 -5.04 10.89 -29.34
N GLU A 122 -5.14 12.22 -29.42
CA GLU A 122 -5.41 13.07 -28.27
C GLU A 122 -6.92 13.33 -28.13
N THR A 123 -7.46 13.10 -26.93
CA THR A 123 -8.85 13.38 -26.57
C THR A 123 -8.87 14.27 -25.31
N SER A 124 -9.55 15.41 -25.39
CA SER A 124 -9.66 16.32 -24.25
C SER A 124 -10.42 15.68 -23.07
N ALA A 125 -9.91 15.86 -21.84
CA ALA A 125 -10.68 15.57 -20.64
C ALA A 125 -11.86 16.56 -20.53
N SER A 126 -13.09 16.07 -20.37
CA SER A 126 -14.29 16.92 -20.40
C SER A 126 -14.29 17.99 -19.30
N SER A 127 -14.77 19.19 -19.66
CA SER A 127 -14.76 20.47 -18.91
C SER A 127 -15.61 20.55 -17.63
N SER A 128 -15.97 19.44 -16.98
CA SER A 128 -16.85 19.45 -15.80
C SER A 128 -16.12 19.63 -14.46
N GLU A 129 -14.79 19.44 -14.41
CA GLU A 129 -13.94 19.66 -13.23
C GLU A 129 -12.55 20.19 -13.64
N PRO A 130 -11.85 20.96 -12.78
CA PRO A 130 -10.68 21.77 -13.16
C PRO A 130 -9.35 20.99 -13.26
N VAL A 131 -9.37 19.71 -13.64
CA VAL A 131 -8.11 18.96 -13.80
C VAL A 131 -7.58 19.17 -15.22
N ASP A 132 -6.48 19.91 -15.33
CA ASP A 132 -5.77 20.18 -16.58
C ASP A 132 -4.99 18.92 -17.02
N GLY A 133 -5.64 18.09 -17.83
CA GLY A 133 -5.09 16.82 -18.31
C GLY A 133 -5.72 16.38 -19.63
N THR A 134 -5.08 15.41 -20.28
CA THR A 134 -5.50 14.89 -21.60
C THR A 134 -5.51 13.37 -21.59
N PHE A 135 -6.41 12.80 -22.39
CA PHE A 135 -6.48 11.36 -22.62
C PHE A 135 -5.79 11.04 -23.96
N LEU A 136 -4.96 10.00 -23.96
CA LEU A 136 -4.33 9.47 -25.15
C LEU A 136 -4.88 8.07 -25.49
N GLY A 137 -5.00 7.82 -26.78
CA GLY A 137 -5.25 6.52 -27.37
C GLY A 137 -4.42 6.33 -28.64
N ALA A 138 -4.77 5.33 -29.44
CA ALA A 138 -4.13 5.09 -30.72
C ALA A 138 -5.04 4.34 -31.69
N ALA A 139 -4.83 4.58 -32.99
CA ALA A 139 -5.45 3.82 -34.07
C ALA A 139 -4.43 2.89 -34.75
N PHE A 140 -4.92 1.74 -35.19
CA PHE A 140 -4.16 0.65 -35.80
C PHE A 140 -4.85 0.18 -37.08
N ASP A 141 -4.07 -0.30 -38.05
CA ASP A 141 -4.61 -0.76 -39.34
C ASP A 141 -5.40 -2.07 -39.26
N LYS A 142 -5.26 -2.82 -38.17
CA LYS A 142 -5.83 -4.17 -38.03
C LYS A 142 -6.38 -4.39 -36.63
N ASP A 143 -7.45 -5.16 -36.55
CA ASP A 143 -7.98 -5.65 -35.28
C ASP A 143 -7.06 -6.71 -34.68
N ASP A 144 -6.63 -6.49 -33.45
CA ASP A 144 -5.87 -7.47 -32.67
C ASP A 144 -6.29 -7.43 -31.19
N SER A 145 -5.97 -8.52 -30.50
CA SER A 145 -6.07 -8.71 -29.05
C SER A 145 -4.90 -8.08 -28.28
N ARG A 146 -3.85 -7.67 -29.01
CA ARG A 146 -2.66 -7.02 -28.48
C ARG A 146 -2.11 -5.98 -29.45
N HIS A 147 -1.92 -4.77 -28.95
CA HIS A 147 -1.27 -3.67 -29.67
C HIS A 147 -0.09 -3.10 -28.89
N VAL A 148 0.90 -2.57 -29.61
CA VAL A 148 2.01 -1.78 -29.07
C VAL A 148 2.21 -0.58 -29.98
N VAL A 149 2.26 0.61 -29.41
CA VAL A 149 2.51 1.85 -30.15
C VAL A 149 3.51 2.71 -29.39
N SER A 150 4.41 3.37 -30.12
CA SER A 150 5.30 4.37 -29.53
C SER A 150 4.53 5.64 -29.19
N LEU A 151 4.79 6.23 -28.03
CA LEU A 151 4.34 7.56 -27.63
C LEU A 151 5.42 8.62 -27.88
N GLY A 152 6.59 8.24 -28.42
CA GLY A 152 7.75 9.12 -28.64
C GLY A 152 8.93 8.82 -27.71
N ILE A 153 10.02 9.56 -27.91
CA ILE A 153 11.31 9.44 -27.23
C ILE A 153 11.32 10.23 -25.92
N LEU A 154 11.82 9.62 -24.85
CA LEU A 154 11.96 10.19 -23.50
C LEU A 154 13.45 10.22 -23.08
N ARG A 155 14.06 11.41 -22.89
CA ARG A 155 15.51 11.55 -22.54
C ARG A 155 15.85 12.69 -21.57
N ASP A 156 15.07 13.75 -21.54
CA ASP A 156 15.41 15.00 -20.83
C ASP A 156 14.61 15.19 -19.54
N VAL A 157 14.36 14.10 -18.82
CA VAL A 157 13.56 14.06 -17.60
C VAL A 157 14.12 13.06 -16.59
N HIS A 158 13.71 13.14 -15.33
CA HIS A 158 13.83 12.02 -14.39
C HIS A 158 12.47 11.33 -14.26
N PHE A 159 12.47 10.02 -14.04
CA PHE A 159 11.23 9.28 -13.82
C PHE A 159 11.27 8.38 -12.60
N LEU A 160 10.08 8.15 -12.05
CA LEU A 160 9.72 7.09 -11.12
C LEU A 160 8.64 6.22 -11.79
N ALA A 161 8.92 4.93 -11.94
CA ALA A 161 8.00 3.94 -12.49
C ALA A 161 7.62 2.91 -11.41
N CYS A 162 6.32 2.69 -11.19
CA CYS A 162 5.83 1.51 -10.48
C CYS A 162 5.39 0.47 -11.52
N PHE A 163 6.07 -0.67 -11.54
CA PHE A 163 5.93 -1.70 -12.56
C PHE A 163 5.75 -3.08 -11.93
N ARG A 164 5.04 -3.97 -12.63
CA ARG A 164 4.88 -5.35 -12.16
C ARG A 164 6.12 -6.18 -12.46
N PHE A 165 6.87 -6.53 -11.43
CA PHE A 165 8.05 -7.40 -11.55
C PHE A 165 7.69 -8.89 -11.43
N LYS A 166 6.49 -9.20 -10.94
CA LYS A 166 5.84 -10.52 -10.90
C LYS A 166 4.37 -10.35 -11.29
N LEU A 167 3.64 -11.44 -11.55
CA LEU A 167 2.19 -11.36 -11.82
C LEU A 167 1.44 -10.59 -10.71
N TRP A 168 1.85 -10.81 -9.47
CA TRP A 168 1.16 -10.38 -8.24
C TRP A 168 1.55 -8.99 -7.74
N TRP A 169 2.81 -8.59 -7.98
CA TRP A 169 3.50 -7.57 -7.19
C TRP A 169 4.17 -6.51 -8.06
N MET A 170 4.21 -5.29 -7.51
CA MET A 170 4.90 -4.15 -8.09
C MET A 170 6.18 -3.83 -7.34
N ALA A 171 7.11 -3.23 -8.05
CA ALA A 171 8.31 -2.60 -7.52
C ALA A 171 8.50 -1.24 -8.21
N GLN A 172 9.49 -0.50 -7.72
CA GLN A 172 9.87 0.82 -8.22
C GLN A 172 11.12 0.74 -9.09
N LYS A 173 11.19 1.62 -10.09
CA LYS A 173 12.38 1.89 -10.89
C LYS A 173 12.51 3.39 -11.12
N MET A 174 13.72 3.90 -10.96
CA MET A 174 14.08 5.27 -11.31
C MET A 174 15.05 5.25 -12.49
N GLY A 175 15.05 6.33 -13.26
CA GLY A 175 15.93 6.52 -14.40
C GLY A 175 15.67 7.84 -15.10
N ASP A 176 16.28 8.02 -16.27
CA ASP A 176 16.18 9.28 -17.03
C ASP A 176 16.02 9.07 -18.54
N LYS A 177 15.81 7.82 -18.99
CA LYS A 177 15.64 7.45 -20.40
C LYS A 177 14.48 6.51 -20.60
N GLY A 178 13.80 6.62 -21.74
CA GLY A 178 12.69 5.74 -22.11
C GLY A 178 13.07 4.26 -22.09
N ARG A 179 14.30 3.91 -22.48
CA ARG A 179 14.77 2.51 -22.49
C ARG A 179 14.79 1.85 -21.10
N ASP A 180 14.88 2.65 -20.05
CA ASP A 180 14.99 2.16 -18.68
C ASP A 180 13.63 1.92 -18.03
N ILE A 181 12.53 2.31 -18.70
CA ILE A 181 11.16 2.07 -18.24
C ILE A 181 10.85 0.57 -18.36
N PRO A 182 10.58 -0.12 -17.24
CA PRO A 182 10.35 -1.55 -17.27
C PRO A 182 9.05 -1.94 -17.99
N LEU A 183 9.02 -3.18 -18.50
CA LEU A 183 7.78 -3.82 -18.94
C LEU A 183 6.76 -3.84 -17.79
N GLU A 184 5.48 -3.75 -18.14
CA GLU A 184 4.37 -3.75 -17.18
C GLU A 184 4.37 -2.55 -16.22
N THR A 185 4.84 -1.39 -16.66
CA THR A 185 4.74 -0.13 -15.90
C THR A 185 3.28 0.33 -15.86
N GLN A 186 2.75 0.52 -14.65
CA GLN A 186 1.33 0.86 -14.41
C GLN A 186 1.12 2.27 -13.89
N PHE A 187 2.18 2.90 -13.44
CA PHE A 187 2.22 4.27 -12.97
C PHE A 187 3.60 4.82 -13.29
N LEU A 188 3.65 5.96 -13.96
CA LEU A 188 4.88 6.65 -14.29
C LEU A 188 4.73 8.12 -13.90
N LEU A 189 5.63 8.58 -13.04
CA LEU A 189 5.77 9.98 -12.67
C LEU A 189 7.07 10.50 -13.25
N VAL A 190 7.03 11.68 -13.84
CA VAL A 190 8.15 12.32 -14.52
C VAL A 190 8.37 13.70 -13.94
N GLU A 191 9.63 14.10 -13.70
CA GLU A 191 9.99 15.49 -13.38
C GLU A 191 10.92 16.06 -14.46
N THR A 192 10.74 17.35 -14.76
CA THR A 192 11.60 18.08 -15.68
C THR A 192 12.99 18.28 -15.10
N LYS A 193 14.05 18.06 -15.90
CA LYS A 193 15.45 18.28 -15.48
C LYS A 193 15.77 19.75 -15.19
N ASP A 194 15.13 20.66 -15.91
CA ASP A 194 15.32 22.10 -15.77
C ASP A 194 14.20 22.70 -14.90
N GLY A 195 14.59 23.46 -13.87
CA GLY A 195 13.69 24.17 -12.96
C GLY A 195 14.21 24.27 -11.52
N SER A 196 13.57 25.11 -10.72
CA SER A 196 13.82 25.29 -9.29
C SER A 196 12.79 24.51 -8.47
N HIS A 197 13.25 23.84 -7.41
CA HIS A 197 12.39 23.31 -6.33
C HIS A 197 11.94 24.40 -5.33
N LEU A 198 12.43 25.64 -5.49
CA LEU A 198 12.02 26.77 -4.65
C LEU A 198 10.76 27.39 -5.24
N GLU A 199 9.78 27.70 -4.39
CA GLU A 199 8.66 28.55 -4.76
C GLU A 199 9.22 29.92 -5.17
N ALA A 200 8.66 30.49 -6.25
CA ALA A 200 9.11 31.77 -6.76
C ALA A 200 8.50 32.88 -5.88
N ASP A 201 9.34 33.60 -5.14
CA ASP A 201 8.93 34.74 -4.30
C ASP A 201 8.24 35.87 -5.11
N ASP A 202 8.40 35.89 -6.44
CA ASP A 202 7.91 36.90 -7.36
C ASP A 202 6.70 36.46 -8.21
N GLY A 203 6.16 35.25 -7.99
CA GLY A 203 5.04 34.71 -8.77
C GLY A 203 5.40 34.28 -10.19
N ASN A 204 6.69 34.21 -10.54
CA ASN A 204 7.12 33.74 -11.86
C ASN A 204 7.16 32.21 -11.92
N GLU A 205 6.07 31.60 -12.38
CA GLU A 205 5.90 30.14 -12.46
C GLU A 205 6.76 29.47 -13.56
N ASP A 206 7.34 30.24 -14.48
CA ASP A 206 8.03 29.72 -15.67
C ASP A 206 9.24 28.83 -15.35
N ASN A 207 9.85 29.00 -14.17
CA ASN A 207 11.07 28.28 -13.76
C ASN A 207 10.84 27.21 -12.67
N GLN A 208 9.60 26.81 -12.34
CA GLN A 208 9.34 25.76 -11.34
C GLN A 208 9.50 24.35 -11.92
N ILE A 209 9.88 23.35 -11.12
CA ILE A 209 9.85 21.95 -11.57
C ILE A 209 8.40 21.50 -11.82
N VAL A 210 8.18 20.83 -12.96
CA VAL A 210 6.88 20.30 -13.33
C VAL A 210 6.90 18.79 -13.21
N TYR A 211 5.91 18.26 -12.49
CA TYR A 211 5.65 16.84 -12.34
C TYR A 211 4.56 16.43 -13.32
N THR A 212 4.84 15.43 -14.16
CA THR A 212 3.90 14.89 -15.14
C THR A 212 3.61 13.43 -14.81
N ILE A 213 2.33 13.09 -14.66
CA ILE A 213 1.90 11.72 -14.41
C ILE A 213 1.36 11.08 -15.69
N PHE A 214 1.69 9.82 -15.89
CA PHE A 214 1.17 8.95 -16.95
C PHE A 214 0.47 7.76 -16.29
N LEU A 215 -0.85 7.67 -16.45
CA LEU A 215 -1.70 6.61 -15.90
C LEU A 215 -2.30 5.76 -17.04
N PRO A 216 -1.74 4.60 -17.34
CA PRO A 216 -2.37 3.61 -18.20
C PRO A 216 -3.72 3.17 -17.62
N LEU A 217 -4.73 3.09 -18.49
CA LEU A 217 -6.12 2.86 -18.12
C LEU A 217 -6.66 1.54 -18.69
N ILE A 218 -7.93 1.28 -18.37
CA ILE A 218 -8.74 0.25 -19.02
C ILE A 218 -9.66 0.94 -20.02
N GLU A 219 -9.69 0.48 -21.27
CA GLU A 219 -10.62 0.92 -22.30
C GLU A 219 -11.35 -0.30 -22.89
N GLY A 220 -12.65 -0.41 -22.59
CA GLY A 220 -13.44 -1.59 -22.92
C GLY A 220 -12.88 -2.85 -22.24
N SER A 221 -12.58 -3.88 -23.04
CA SER A 221 -12.00 -5.14 -22.56
C SER A 221 -10.46 -5.16 -22.54
N PHE A 222 -9.81 -4.02 -22.83
CA PHE A 222 -8.35 -3.92 -22.92
C PHE A 222 -7.78 -3.19 -21.72
N ARG A 223 -6.64 -3.68 -21.24
CA ARG A 223 -5.83 -3.02 -20.22
C ARG A 223 -4.58 -2.46 -20.87
N ALA A 224 -4.23 -1.22 -20.48
CA ALA A 224 -3.01 -0.56 -20.91
C ALA A 224 -1.87 -0.72 -19.88
N CYS A 225 -0.63 -0.78 -20.36
CA CYS A 225 0.58 -0.50 -19.58
C CYS A 225 1.62 0.23 -20.42
N LEU A 226 2.66 0.72 -19.74
CA LEU A 226 3.82 1.33 -20.36
C LEU A 226 5.02 0.40 -20.35
N GLN A 227 5.91 0.61 -21.31
CA GLN A 227 7.23 0.00 -21.35
C GLN A 227 8.23 0.87 -22.14
N GLY A 228 9.51 0.62 -21.93
CA GLY A 228 10.60 1.18 -22.72
C GLY A 228 11.08 0.26 -23.85
N ASN A 229 11.73 0.82 -24.86
CA ASN A 229 12.45 0.06 -25.87
C ASN A 229 13.90 0.55 -26.09
N ALA A 230 14.66 -0.14 -26.96
CA ALA A 230 16.08 0.14 -27.18
C ALA A 230 16.38 1.54 -27.75
N ASP A 231 15.38 2.20 -28.35
CA ASP A 231 15.47 3.49 -29.02
C ASP A 231 15.08 4.67 -28.09
N ASP A 232 14.97 4.42 -26.78
CA ASP A 232 14.48 5.37 -25.77
C ASP A 232 13.02 5.78 -25.94
N GLN A 233 12.23 4.99 -26.67
CA GLN A 233 10.82 5.28 -26.82
C GLN A 233 10.03 4.76 -25.62
N LEU A 234 9.07 5.56 -25.18
CA LEU A 234 7.99 5.12 -24.31
C LEU A 234 6.92 4.46 -25.19
N GLU A 235 6.53 3.24 -24.88
CA GLU A 235 5.50 2.49 -25.61
C GLU A 235 4.26 2.26 -24.76
N LEU A 236 3.09 2.37 -25.38
CA LEU A 236 1.80 1.98 -24.84
C LEU A 236 1.44 0.58 -25.32
N CYS A 237 1.28 -0.36 -24.40
CA CYS A 237 0.87 -1.74 -24.63
C CYS A 237 -0.58 -1.93 -24.25
N LEU A 238 -1.40 -2.47 -25.16
CA LEU A 238 -2.84 -2.66 -24.98
C LEU A 238 -3.17 -4.14 -25.16
N GLU A 239 -3.74 -4.79 -24.16
CA GLU A 239 -3.99 -6.24 -24.20
C GLU A 239 -5.39 -6.59 -23.64
N SER A 240 -6.14 -7.43 -24.37
CA SER A 240 -7.43 -7.96 -23.91
C SER A 240 -7.31 -9.27 -23.14
N GLY A 241 -6.18 -9.98 -23.27
CA GLY A 241 -5.99 -11.31 -22.69
C GLY A 241 -6.82 -12.42 -23.37
N ASP A 242 -7.52 -12.13 -24.47
CA ASP A 242 -8.32 -13.10 -25.23
C ASP A 242 -8.14 -12.88 -26.73
N SER A 243 -7.67 -13.91 -27.44
CA SER A 243 -7.43 -13.86 -28.89
C SER A 243 -8.68 -13.57 -29.72
N ASN A 244 -9.88 -13.78 -29.17
CA ASN A 244 -11.15 -13.47 -29.84
C ASN A 244 -11.67 -12.07 -29.52
N THR A 245 -11.13 -11.40 -28.51
CA THR A 245 -11.50 -10.04 -28.12
C THR A 245 -10.52 -9.07 -28.77
N LYS A 246 -10.90 -8.50 -29.91
CA LYS A 246 -10.06 -7.66 -30.77
C LYS A 246 -10.68 -6.30 -31.01
N THR A 247 -9.84 -5.29 -31.16
CA THR A 247 -10.20 -3.95 -31.66
C THR A 247 -8.97 -3.35 -32.33
N SER A 248 -9.11 -2.19 -32.96
CA SER A 248 -8.04 -1.46 -33.67
C SER A 248 -7.99 0.02 -33.32
N SER A 249 -8.86 0.53 -32.45
CA SER A 249 -8.89 1.94 -32.12
C SER A 249 -9.20 2.15 -30.65
N PHE A 250 -8.46 3.11 -30.06
CA PHE A 250 -8.52 3.52 -28.67
C PHE A 250 -8.44 5.03 -28.60
N THR A 251 -9.11 5.63 -27.63
CA THR A 251 -9.20 7.10 -27.50
C THR A 251 -8.78 7.61 -26.13
N HIS A 252 -8.73 6.74 -25.12
CA HIS A 252 -8.54 7.14 -23.72
C HIS A 252 -7.86 6.05 -22.88
N SER A 253 -6.93 5.30 -23.48
CA SER A 253 -6.20 4.22 -22.82
C SER A 253 -5.06 4.69 -21.91
N LEU A 254 -4.72 5.98 -21.94
CA LEU A 254 -3.71 6.61 -21.09
C LEU A 254 -4.20 7.99 -20.67
N PHE A 255 -4.09 8.34 -19.39
CA PHE A 255 -4.34 9.68 -18.89
C PHE A 255 -3.03 10.38 -18.51
N ILE A 256 -2.90 11.65 -18.90
CA ILE A 256 -1.73 12.48 -18.60
C ILE A 256 -2.20 13.80 -17.98
N SER A 257 -1.56 14.18 -16.88
CA SER A 257 -1.76 15.50 -16.26
C SER A 257 -0.46 15.98 -15.62
N ALA A 258 -0.41 17.25 -15.23
CA ALA A 258 0.79 17.81 -14.64
C ALA A 258 0.51 18.91 -13.60
N GLY A 259 1.47 19.10 -12.70
CA GLY A 259 1.42 20.12 -11.65
C GLY A 259 2.80 20.38 -11.05
N THR A 260 2.84 21.21 -10.01
CA THR A 260 4.08 21.66 -9.34
C THR A 260 4.27 21.01 -7.97
N ASP A 261 3.21 20.43 -7.41
CA ASP A 261 3.28 19.49 -6.30
C ASP A 261 3.02 18.04 -6.78
N PRO A 262 3.95 17.10 -6.55
CA PRO A 262 3.79 15.74 -7.06
C PRO A 262 2.65 14.98 -6.38
N PHE A 263 2.39 15.19 -5.09
CA PHE A 263 1.35 14.44 -4.38
C PHE A 263 -0.05 14.95 -4.74
N GLU A 264 -0.22 16.26 -4.88
CA GLU A 264 -1.46 16.86 -5.38
C GLU A 264 -1.72 16.45 -6.83
N THR A 265 -0.69 16.51 -7.69
CA THR A 265 -0.80 16.08 -9.10
C THR A 265 -1.28 14.64 -9.21
N ILE A 266 -0.73 13.75 -8.39
CA ILE A 266 -1.16 12.34 -8.34
C ILE A 266 -2.62 12.24 -7.90
N HIS A 267 -3.01 12.94 -6.83
CA HIS A 267 -4.38 12.89 -6.32
C HIS A 267 -5.42 13.37 -7.34
N GLU A 268 -5.20 14.53 -7.95
CA GLU A 268 -6.12 15.09 -8.94
C GLU A 268 -6.19 14.24 -10.21
N ALA A 269 -5.08 13.61 -10.62
CA ALA A 269 -5.09 12.66 -11.72
C ALA A 269 -5.97 11.44 -11.44
N PHE A 270 -5.87 10.88 -10.24
CA PHE A 270 -6.72 9.76 -9.83
C PHE A 270 -8.19 10.12 -9.73
N LYS A 271 -8.51 11.34 -9.29
CA LYS A 271 -9.87 11.87 -9.27
C LYS A 271 -10.44 12.01 -10.69
N ALA A 272 -9.67 12.55 -11.64
CA ALA A 272 -10.05 12.63 -13.04
C ALA A 272 -10.30 11.23 -13.65
N VAL A 273 -9.37 10.29 -13.42
CA VAL A 273 -9.50 8.90 -13.88
C VAL A 273 -10.71 8.19 -13.24
N LYS A 274 -10.96 8.38 -11.95
CA LYS A 274 -12.14 7.83 -11.25
C LYS A 274 -13.44 8.39 -11.84
N ASN A 275 -13.49 9.69 -12.14
CA ASN A 275 -14.66 10.33 -12.75
C ASN A 275 -14.90 9.86 -14.19
N HIS A 276 -13.83 9.56 -14.93
CA HIS A 276 -13.88 9.02 -16.28
C HIS A 276 -14.33 7.55 -16.30
N LEU A 277 -13.62 6.67 -15.58
CA LEU A 277 -13.87 5.22 -15.60
C LEU A 277 -15.14 4.82 -14.83
N LYS A 278 -15.41 5.43 -13.67
CA LYS A 278 -16.56 5.14 -12.78
C LYS A 278 -16.65 3.67 -12.30
N THR A 279 -15.54 2.93 -12.39
CA THR A 279 -15.45 1.50 -12.03
C THR A 279 -14.82 1.25 -10.67
N PHE A 280 -14.13 2.24 -10.08
CA PHE A 280 -13.52 2.16 -8.75
C PHE A 280 -13.85 3.40 -7.91
N ARG A 281 -13.41 3.40 -6.65
CA ARG A 281 -13.50 4.54 -5.72
C ARG A 281 -12.12 4.87 -5.16
N LEU A 282 -11.92 6.14 -4.81
CA LEU A 282 -10.70 6.57 -4.13
C LEU A 282 -10.67 6.06 -2.68
N ARG A 283 -9.49 5.97 -2.08
CA ARG A 283 -9.29 5.48 -0.71
C ARG A 283 -10.17 6.23 0.30
N ASN A 284 -10.24 7.55 0.20
CA ASN A 284 -11.01 8.42 1.11
C ASN A 284 -12.54 8.29 0.95
N GLU A 285 -13.02 7.66 -0.13
CA GLU A 285 -14.44 7.37 -0.37
C GLU A 285 -14.87 6.00 0.19
N LYS A 286 -13.92 5.23 0.75
CA LYS A 286 -14.15 3.87 1.26
C LYS A 286 -14.15 3.83 2.78
N LYS A 287 -14.96 2.96 3.35
CA LYS A 287 -14.93 2.67 4.79
C LYS A 287 -13.68 1.84 5.10
N LEU A 288 -12.76 2.39 5.89
CA LEU A 288 -11.64 1.62 6.43
C LEU A 288 -12.17 0.63 7.49
N PRO A 289 -11.73 -0.64 7.46
CA PRO A 289 -12.06 -1.60 8.50
C PRO A 289 -11.30 -1.28 9.80
N GLY A 290 -11.90 -1.54 10.95
CA GLY A 290 -11.34 -1.17 12.25
C GLY A 290 -10.03 -1.88 12.62
N ILE A 291 -9.67 -2.97 11.93
CA ILE A 291 -8.38 -3.66 12.13
C ILE A 291 -7.17 -2.74 12.00
N VAL A 292 -7.28 -1.63 11.26
CA VAL A 292 -6.17 -0.70 11.05
C VAL A 292 -5.75 0.01 12.34
N ASP A 293 -6.67 0.21 13.29
CA ASP A 293 -6.40 0.96 14.53
C ASP A 293 -5.90 0.07 15.68
N TYR A 294 -5.71 -1.22 15.42
CA TYR A 294 -5.28 -2.18 16.43
C TYR A 294 -4.04 -2.97 16.02
N PHE A 295 -3.41 -3.56 17.03
CA PHE A 295 -2.37 -4.56 16.82
C PHE A 295 -3.01 -5.93 16.54
N GLY A 296 -2.42 -6.68 15.61
CA GLY A 296 -2.89 -8.02 15.28
C GLY A 296 -1.79 -9.06 15.16
N TRP A 297 -2.22 -10.27 14.81
CA TRP A 297 -1.34 -11.41 14.58
C TRP A 297 -1.83 -12.23 13.37
N CYS A 298 -0.90 -12.67 12.53
CA CYS A 298 -1.17 -13.55 11.40
C CYS A 298 -0.51 -14.91 11.63
N THR A 299 -1.24 -16.00 11.38
CA THR A 299 -0.78 -17.35 11.70
C THR A 299 0.22 -17.93 10.69
N TRP A 300 0.50 -17.24 9.58
CA TRP A 300 1.27 -17.77 8.45
C TRP A 300 2.68 -18.21 8.82
N ASP A 301 3.58 -17.33 9.28
CA ASP A 301 4.95 -17.79 9.61
C ASP A 301 5.03 -18.64 10.89
N ALA A 302 4.01 -18.54 11.74
CA ALA A 302 3.91 -19.31 12.97
C ALA A 302 3.67 -20.80 12.70
N PHE A 303 2.82 -21.13 11.72
CA PHE A 303 2.40 -22.52 11.47
C PHE A 303 2.35 -22.93 10.01
N TYR A 304 2.40 -21.99 9.07
CA TYR A 304 2.03 -22.18 7.67
C TYR A 304 0.71 -22.96 7.59
N GLN A 305 0.66 -23.99 6.74
CA GLN A 305 -0.51 -24.84 6.54
C GLN A 305 -0.82 -25.75 7.74
N GLU A 306 0.00 -25.79 8.79
CA GLU A 306 -0.18 -26.63 9.98
C GLU A 306 -0.96 -25.92 11.11
N VAL A 307 -1.56 -24.76 10.85
CA VAL A 307 -2.36 -24.03 11.85
C VAL A 307 -3.53 -24.88 12.40
N THR A 308 -3.75 -24.81 13.71
CA THR A 308 -4.87 -25.47 14.43
C THR A 308 -5.56 -24.48 15.38
N GLN A 309 -6.72 -24.86 15.93
CA GLN A 309 -7.42 -24.05 16.93
C GLN A 309 -6.56 -23.81 18.17
N GLU A 310 -5.88 -24.84 18.66
CA GLU A 310 -5.00 -24.77 19.84
C GLU A 310 -3.76 -23.89 19.56
N GLY A 311 -3.22 -23.98 18.34
CA GLY A 311 -2.12 -23.11 17.91
C GLY A 311 -2.52 -21.64 17.90
N VAL A 312 -3.73 -21.32 17.40
CA VAL A 312 -4.28 -19.97 17.43
C VAL A 312 -4.44 -19.48 18.88
N GLU A 313 -5.08 -20.25 19.75
CA GLU A 313 -5.28 -19.88 21.15
C GLU A 313 -3.94 -19.65 21.88
N SER A 314 -2.96 -20.52 21.67
CA SER A 314 -1.62 -20.37 22.25
C SER A 314 -0.91 -19.08 21.82
N GLY A 315 -1.04 -18.67 20.56
CA GLY A 315 -0.47 -17.40 20.10
C GLY A 315 -1.11 -16.20 20.78
N LEU A 316 -2.45 -16.21 20.88
CA LEU A 316 -3.20 -15.15 21.57
C LEU A 316 -2.82 -15.07 23.06
N GLU A 317 -2.73 -16.21 23.75
CA GLU A 317 -2.29 -16.28 25.15
C GLU A 317 -0.90 -15.71 25.36
N THR A 318 0.07 -16.13 24.54
CA THR A 318 1.47 -15.70 24.72
C THR A 318 1.68 -14.20 24.46
N LEU A 319 0.99 -13.61 23.48
CA LEU A 319 1.05 -12.17 23.22
C LEU A 319 0.37 -11.36 24.34
N ALA A 320 -0.81 -11.80 24.81
CA ALA A 320 -1.52 -11.15 25.90
C ALA A 320 -0.72 -11.20 27.21
N ALA A 321 -0.10 -12.34 27.53
CA ALA A 321 0.75 -12.50 28.71
C ALA A 321 1.97 -11.57 28.71
N GLY A 322 2.46 -11.17 27.53
CA GLY A 322 3.53 -10.19 27.38
C GLY A 322 3.10 -8.72 27.51
N GLY A 323 1.80 -8.44 27.68
CA GLY A 323 1.26 -7.09 27.77
C GLY A 323 1.13 -6.36 26.43
N THR A 324 1.08 -7.11 25.32
CA THR A 324 0.80 -6.59 23.97
C THR A 324 -0.32 -7.41 23.33
N PRO A 325 -1.54 -7.36 23.90
CA PRO A 325 -2.64 -8.21 23.46
C PRO A 325 -3.11 -7.81 22.05
N PRO A 326 -3.15 -8.75 21.08
CA PRO A 326 -3.73 -8.45 19.77
C PRO A 326 -5.25 -8.25 19.90
N LYS A 327 -5.81 -7.36 19.09
CA LYS A 327 -7.28 -7.20 18.94
C LYS A 327 -7.81 -7.74 17.64
N PHE A 328 -6.94 -8.21 16.75
CA PHE A 328 -7.35 -9.05 15.64
C PHE A 328 -6.39 -10.19 15.36
N VAL A 329 -6.90 -11.23 14.72
CA VAL A 329 -6.10 -12.33 14.17
C VAL A 329 -6.49 -12.59 12.73
N ILE A 330 -5.50 -12.90 11.89
CA ILE A 330 -5.71 -13.47 10.55
C ILE A 330 -5.33 -14.94 10.64
N ILE A 331 -6.35 -15.82 10.57
CA ILE A 331 -6.14 -17.25 10.39
C ILE A 331 -5.82 -17.47 8.91
N ASP A 332 -4.52 -17.55 8.61
CA ASP A 332 -3.99 -17.67 7.25
C ASP A 332 -4.16 -19.11 6.71
N ASP A 333 -3.59 -19.40 5.53
CA ASP A 333 -3.77 -20.67 4.82
C ASP A 333 -3.52 -21.91 5.72
N GLY A 334 -4.36 -22.93 5.54
CA GLY A 334 -4.32 -24.19 6.26
C GLY A 334 -5.63 -24.57 6.95
N TRP A 335 -6.65 -23.72 6.97
CA TRP A 335 -7.94 -24.00 7.63
C TRP A 335 -9.01 -24.61 6.70
N GLN A 336 -8.90 -24.40 5.38
CA GLN A 336 -9.91 -24.81 4.39
C GLN A 336 -9.87 -26.32 4.10
N SER A 337 -11.03 -26.89 3.71
CA SER A 337 -11.13 -28.27 3.21
C SER A 337 -10.63 -28.36 1.77
N VAL A 338 -9.49 -29.05 1.57
CA VAL A 338 -8.82 -29.12 0.27
C VAL A 338 -8.39 -30.53 -0.10
N GLY A 339 -8.32 -30.80 -1.40
CA GLY A 339 -7.96 -32.11 -1.95
C GLY A 339 -7.09 -31.99 -3.20
N GLY A 340 -6.30 -33.03 -3.45
CA GLY A 340 -5.53 -33.19 -4.68
C GLY A 340 -6.34 -33.76 -5.84
N ASP A 341 -5.77 -33.74 -7.04
CA ASP A 341 -6.33 -34.47 -8.17
C ASP A 341 -6.12 -35.99 -7.99
N PRO A 342 -7.05 -36.85 -8.46
CA PRO A 342 -7.01 -38.30 -8.23
C PRO A 342 -5.75 -39.03 -8.72
N GLN A 343 -4.98 -38.42 -9.62
CA GLN A 343 -3.82 -39.04 -10.28
C GLN A 343 -2.47 -38.67 -9.64
N ASP A 344 -2.44 -37.76 -8.64
CA ASP A 344 -1.19 -37.24 -8.07
C ASP A 344 -1.37 -36.83 -6.59
N GLU A 345 -1.61 -37.80 -5.70
CA GLU A 345 -1.93 -37.49 -4.29
C GLU A 345 -0.77 -36.86 -3.50
N SER A 346 0.48 -37.22 -3.83
CA SER A 346 1.66 -36.81 -3.05
C SER A 346 2.25 -35.44 -3.42
N ASN A 347 1.95 -34.90 -4.62
CA ASN A 347 2.48 -33.62 -5.10
C ASN A 347 1.44 -32.73 -5.82
N SER A 348 0.15 -32.96 -5.57
CA SER A 348 -0.95 -32.23 -6.20
C SER A 348 -1.07 -30.78 -5.72
N LEU A 349 -1.28 -29.88 -6.69
CA LEU A 349 -1.86 -28.56 -6.43
C LEU A 349 -3.22 -28.77 -5.75
N LYS A 350 -3.37 -28.29 -4.53
CA LYS A 350 -4.58 -28.51 -3.73
C LYS A 350 -5.70 -27.59 -4.21
N ARG A 351 -6.93 -28.09 -4.16
CA ARG A 351 -8.15 -27.40 -4.61
C ARG A 351 -9.22 -27.47 -3.53
N LEU A 352 -10.05 -26.43 -3.47
CA LEU A 352 -11.16 -26.38 -2.51
C LEU A 352 -12.17 -27.49 -2.81
N THR A 353 -12.55 -28.25 -1.79
CA THR A 353 -13.54 -29.34 -1.90
C THR A 353 -14.79 -29.10 -1.06
N GLY A 354 -14.81 -28.05 -0.25
CA GLY A 354 -15.89 -27.74 0.68
C GLY A 354 -15.83 -26.28 1.14
N ILE A 355 -16.99 -25.69 1.49
CA ILE A 355 -17.05 -24.38 2.15
C ILE A 355 -16.56 -24.49 3.60
N ASN A 356 -16.92 -25.58 4.28
CA ASN A 356 -16.59 -25.78 5.67
C ASN A 356 -15.09 -26.05 5.86
N GLU A 357 -14.61 -25.71 7.04
CA GLU A 357 -13.24 -25.96 7.48
C GLU A 357 -12.87 -27.44 7.50
N ASN A 358 -11.56 -27.70 7.46
CA ASN A 358 -11.00 -29.03 7.56
C ASN A 358 -10.99 -29.58 9.00
N PRO A 359 -10.63 -30.87 9.21
CA PRO A 359 -10.66 -31.49 10.52
C PRO A 359 -9.83 -30.81 11.63
N LYS A 360 -8.84 -29.97 11.30
CA LYS A 360 -8.05 -29.23 12.32
C LYS A 360 -8.87 -28.14 13.01
N PHE A 361 -9.95 -27.70 12.37
CA PHE A 361 -10.86 -26.69 12.90
C PHE A 361 -12.24 -27.26 13.24
N GLN A 362 -12.39 -28.59 13.24
CA GLN A 362 -13.58 -29.25 13.73
C GLN A 362 -13.36 -29.72 15.18
N ASN A 363 -14.35 -29.56 16.03
CA ASN A 363 -14.31 -30.14 17.38
C ASN A 363 -14.62 -31.65 17.29
N LYS A 364 -13.88 -32.48 18.03
CA LYS A 364 -14.02 -33.94 17.98
C LYS A 364 -15.33 -34.45 18.58
N GLU A 365 -15.88 -33.73 19.55
CA GLU A 365 -17.10 -34.07 20.30
C GLU A 365 -18.34 -33.46 19.65
N ASP A 366 -18.23 -32.23 19.14
CA ASP A 366 -19.26 -31.56 18.34
C ASP A 366 -18.67 -30.92 17.07
N PRO A 367 -18.51 -31.69 15.98
CA PRO A 367 -18.00 -31.18 14.71
C PRO A 367 -18.81 -30.01 14.14
N THR A 368 -20.06 -29.80 14.58
CA THR A 368 -20.92 -28.71 14.10
C THR A 368 -20.50 -27.33 14.61
N LEU A 369 -19.66 -27.28 15.65
CA LEU A 369 -19.06 -26.04 16.11
C LEU A 369 -18.05 -25.48 15.09
N GLY A 370 -17.26 -26.34 14.45
CA GLY A 370 -16.30 -25.91 13.43
C GLY A 370 -15.40 -24.75 13.86
N ILE A 371 -15.08 -23.89 12.90
CA ILE A 371 -14.25 -22.69 13.12
C ILE A 371 -14.85 -21.70 14.15
N LYS A 372 -16.17 -21.75 14.39
CA LYS A 372 -16.84 -20.91 15.39
C LYS A 372 -16.30 -21.12 16.80
N ASN A 373 -15.80 -22.32 17.11
CA ASN A 373 -15.23 -22.61 18.42
C ASN A 373 -14.04 -21.71 18.74
N ILE A 374 -13.01 -21.70 17.88
CA ILE A 374 -11.85 -20.83 18.09
C ILE A 374 -12.19 -19.34 17.97
N VAL A 375 -13.15 -18.95 17.11
CA VAL A 375 -13.63 -17.56 17.04
C VAL A 375 -14.24 -17.11 18.38
N ASN A 376 -15.09 -17.95 18.97
CA ASN A 376 -15.69 -17.65 20.28
C ASN A 376 -14.63 -17.56 21.37
N ILE A 377 -13.67 -18.50 21.41
CA ILE A 377 -12.55 -18.47 22.36
C ILE A 377 -11.75 -17.16 22.20
N ALA A 378 -11.35 -16.82 20.97
CA ALA A 378 -10.60 -15.62 20.67
C ALA A 378 -11.33 -14.33 21.13
N LYS A 379 -12.63 -14.22 20.86
CA LYS A 379 -13.41 -13.03 21.23
C LYS A 379 -13.75 -12.98 22.71
N GLN A 380 -14.20 -14.09 23.30
CA GLN A 380 -14.72 -14.12 24.68
C GLN A 380 -13.62 -14.23 25.72
N LYS A 381 -12.59 -15.06 25.48
CA LYS A 381 -11.49 -15.30 26.43
C LYS A 381 -10.34 -14.30 26.23
N HIS A 382 -10.00 -13.98 24.97
CA HIS A 382 -8.86 -13.11 24.66
C HIS A 382 -9.26 -11.66 24.31
N GLY A 383 -10.56 -11.36 24.24
CA GLY A 383 -11.05 -10.02 23.98
C GLY A 383 -10.68 -9.48 22.61
N LEU A 384 -10.57 -10.36 21.60
CA LEU A 384 -10.39 -9.94 20.20
C LEU A 384 -11.64 -9.22 19.71
N GLN A 385 -11.42 -8.17 18.93
CA GLN A 385 -12.47 -7.44 18.23
C GLN A 385 -12.76 -8.05 16.87
N TYR A 386 -11.71 -8.50 16.16
CA TYR A 386 -11.83 -8.99 14.79
C TYR A 386 -11.15 -10.35 14.59
N VAL A 387 -11.80 -11.25 13.87
CA VAL A 387 -11.18 -12.47 13.36
C VAL A 387 -11.33 -12.47 11.85
N TYR A 388 -10.21 -12.52 11.13
CA TYR A 388 -10.18 -12.64 9.67
C TYR A 388 -9.68 -14.03 9.29
N VAL A 389 -10.09 -14.51 8.11
CA VAL A 389 -9.59 -15.78 7.55
C VAL A 389 -9.11 -15.59 6.12
N TRP A 390 -8.13 -16.38 5.72
CA TRP A 390 -7.57 -16.34 4.37
C TRP A 390 -8.35 -17.21 3.38
N HIS A 391 -8.50 -16.77 2.13
CA HIS A 391 -8.79 -17.65 0.99
C HIS A 391 -8.25 -17.05 -0.32
N ALA A 392 -8.04 -17.86 -1.36
CA ALA A 392 -7.70 -17.34 -2.68
C ALA A 392 -8.96 -16.82 -3.43
N ILE A 393 -8.78 -15.91 -4.39
CA ILE A 393 -9.88 -15.38 -5.21
C ILE A 393 -10.64 -16.49 -5.94
N THR A 394 -9.94 -17.56 -6.36
CA THR A 394 -10.53 -18.73 -7.01
C THR A 394 -10.98 -19.82 -6.01
N GLY A 395 -11.00 -19.53 -4.71
CA GLY A 395 -11.41 -20.44 -3.63
C GLY A 395 -10.24 -21.02 -2.83
N TYR A 396 -9.23 -21.56 -3.51
CA TYR A 396 -7.95 -22.00 -2.93
C TYR A 396 -6.85 -21.90 -4.00
N TRP A 397 -5.60 -22.24 -3.69
CA TRP A 397 -4.44 -22.13 -4.60
C TRP A 397 -4.69 -22.74 -6.00
N GLY A 398 -5.31 -23.93 -6.10
CA GLY A 398 -5.69 -24.56 -7.37
C GLY A 398 -7.13 -24.30 -7.82
N GLY A 399 -7.84 -23.38 -7.17
CA GLY A 399 -9.25 -23.10 -7.42
C GLY A 399 -10.23 -24.07 -6.74
N VAL A 400 -11.50 -24.03 -7.16
CA VAL A 400 -12.57 -24.94 -6.67
C VAL A 400 -12.54 -26.23 -7.48
N ARG A 401 -12.47 -27.39 -6.83
CA ARG A 401 -12.32 -28.68 -7.50
C ARG A 401 -13.56 -29.05 -8.33
N PRO A 402 -13.44 -29.27 -9.66
CA PRO A 402 -14.54 -29.77 -10.47
C PRO A 402 -14.94 -31.21 -10.12
N GLY A 403 -16.22 -31.54 -10.25
CA GLY A 403 -16.74 -32.90 -10.06
C GLY A 403 -16.85 -33.36 -8.59
N VAL A 404 -16.64 -32.47 -7.62
CA VAL A 404 -16.96 -32.72 -6.21
C VAL A 404 -18.42 -32.36 -5.98
N LYS A 405 -19.22 -33.32 -5.48
CA LYS A 405 -20.66 -33.20 -5.30
C LYS A 405 -21.06 -31.94 -4.54
N GLU A 406 -20.33 -31.61 -3.47
CA GLU A 406 -20.55 -30.45 -2.61
C GLU A 406 -20.31 -29.12 -3.34
N MET A 407 -19.56 -29.11 -4.44
CA MET A 407 -19.16 -27.91 -5.19
C MET A 407 -19.78 -27.84 -6.60
N GLU A 408 -20.52 -28.87 -7.03
CA GLU A 408 -21.09 -28.99 -8.39
C GLU A 408 -21.95 -27.77 -8.76
N GLU A 409 -22.68 -27.24 -7.78
CA GLU A 409 -23.61 -26.15 -8.01
C GLU A 409 -22.93 -24.86 -8.50
N TYR A 410 -21.65 -24.63 -8.16
CA TYR A 410 -20.87 -23.48 -8.61
C TYR A 410 -20.36 -23.61 -10.05
N GLY A 411 -20.48 -24.81 -10.64
CA GLY A 411 -20.09 -25.06 -12.03
C GLY A 411 -18.62 -24.75 -12.30
N SER A 412 -17.72 -25.15 -11.41
CA SER A 412 -16.28 -24.96 -11.59
C SER A 412 -15.75 -25.77 -12.77
N GLU A 413 -14.94 -25.15 -13.62
CA GLU A 413 -14.29 -25.76 -14.77
C GLU A 413 -12.78 -25.61 -14.71
N MET A 414 -12.03 -26.60 -15.21
CA MET A 414 -10.59 -26.45 -15.32
C MET A 414 -10.21 -25.45 -16.41
N ARG A 415 -9.40 -24.47 -16.02
CA ARG A 415 -8.82 -23.44 -16.89
C ARG A 415 -7.31 -23.34 -16.66
N TYR A 416 -6.59 -22.94 -17.71
CA TYR A 416 -5.14 -22.87 -17.69
C TYR A 416 -4.70 -21.41 -17.90
N PRO A 417 -3.91 -20.84 -16.98
CA PRO A 417 -3.36 -19.50 -17.10
C PRO A 417 -2.68 -19.25 -18.44
N LYS A 418 -3.08 -18.17 -19.12
CA LYS A 418 -2.37 -17.58 -20.26
C LYS A 418 -1.82 -16.22 -19.86
N VAL A 419 -0.57 -16.20 -19.43
CA VAL A 419 0.12 -15.01 -18.92
C VAL A 419 0.51 -14.06 -20.06
N SER A 420 0.47 -12.75 -19.83
CA SER A 420 0.86 -11.74 -20.83
C SER A 420 2.36 -11.81 -21.14
N LYS A 421 2.77 -11.32 -22.32
CA LYS A 421 4.19 -11.29 -22.70
C LYS A 421 5.01 -10.46 -21.70
N GLY A 422 4.49 -9.30 -21.28
CA GLY A 422 5.19 -8.41 -20.35
C GLY A 422 5.46 -9.08 -19.00
N VAL A 423 4.48 -9.80 -18.45
CA VAL A 423 4.66 -10.53 -17.19
C VAL A 423 5.62 -11.71 -17.36
N VAL A 424 5.53 -12.51 -18.43
CA VAL A 424 6.44 -13.65 -18.66
C VAL A 424 7.90 -13.21 -18.81
N GLU A 425 8.15 -12.06 -19.43
CA GLU A 425 9.50 -11.49 -19.53
C GLU A 425 10.08 -11.13 -18.16
N ASN A 426 9.25 -10.64 -17.23
CA ASN A 426 9.67 -10.32 -15.86
C ASN A 426 9.75 -11.57 -14.97
N GLU A 427 8.86 -12.54 -15.17
CA GLU A 427 8.73 -13.76 -14.37
C GLU A 427 8.63 -15.02 -15.28
N PRO A 428 9.75 -15.51 -15.82
CA PRO A 428 9.75 -16.63 -16.78
C PRO A 428 9.37 -17.99 -16.17
N THR A 429 9.30 -18.09 -14.85
CA THR A 429 8.99 -19.31 -14.08
C THR A 429 7.58 -19.84 -14.34
N TRP A 430 6.66 -19.00 -14.85
CA TRP A 430 5.29 -19.37 -15.22
C TRP A 430 5.19 -20.55 -16.19
N THR A 431 6.22 -20.78 -17.01
CA THR A 431 6.27 -21.95 -17.91
C THR A 431 6.30 -23.29 -17.18
N THR A 432 6.72 -23.30 -15.92
CA THR A 432 6.83 -24.49 -15.06
C THR A 432 6.01 -24.37 -13.78
N ASP A 433 5.27 -23.28 -13.60
CA ASP A 433 4.49 -23.02 -12.41
C ASP A 433 3.35 -24.05 -12.27
N ALA A 434 3.09 -24.50 -11.03
CA ALA A 434 2.10 -25.53 -10.78
C ALA A 434 0.68 -25.11 -11.18
N MET A 435 0.31 -23.83 -11.01
CA MET A 435 -0.99 -23.30 -11.43
C MET A 435 -1.13 -23.27 -12.95
N ALA A 436 -0.05 -22.91 -13.66
CA ALA A 436 -0.04 -22.91 -15.12
C ALA A 436 -0.11 -24.33 -15.70
N VAL A 437 0.67 -25.26 -15.14
CA VAL A 437 0.80 -26.63 -15.66
C VAL A 437 -0.40 -27.50 -15.27
N LYS A 438 -0.88 -27.40 -14.02
CA LYS A 438 -1.98 -28.24 -13.51
C LYS A 438 -3.35 -27.57 -13.65
N GLY A 439 -3.40 -26.28 -14.00
CA GLY A 439 -4.63 -25.50 -14.17
C GLY A 439 -5.33 -25.16 -12.85
N LEU A 440 -6.26 -24.20 -12.91
CA LEU A 440 -7.14 -23.80 -11.81
C LEU A 440 -8.59 -24.18 -12.07
N GLY A 441 -9.29 -24.63 -11.04
CA GLY A 441 -10.74 -24.78 -11.05
C GLY A 441 -11.41 -23.42 -10.92
N LEU A 442 -11.85 -22.86 -12.05
CA LEU A 442 -12.50 -21.56 -12.12
C LEU A 442 -14.00 -21.74 -11.96
N VAL A 443 -14.56 -21.18 -10.87
CA VAL A 443 -16.01 -21.07 -10.66
C VAL A 443 -16.67 -20.39 -11.87
N ASN A 444 -17.87 -20.83 -12.25
CA ASN A 444 -18.56 -20.17 -13.35
C ASN A 444 -18.79 -18.68 -13.01
N PRO A 445 -18.39 -17.72 -13.87
CA PRO A 445 -18.50 -16.29 -13.57
C PRO A 445 -19.93 -15.83 -13.21
N THR A 446 -20.96 -16.48 -13.76
CA THR A 446 -22.37 -16.18 -13.44
C THR A 446 -22.81 -16.67 -12.05
N LYS A 447 -22.02 -17.54 -11.42
CA LYS A 447 -22.29 -18.17 -10.12
C LYS A 447 -21.30 -17.76 -9.03
N VAL A 448 -20.28 -16.97 -9.36
CA VAL A 448 -19.22 -16.61 -8.41
C VAL A 448 -19.74 -15.79 -7.21
N TYR A 449 -20.76 -14.93 -7.41
CA TYR A 449 -21.44 -14.26 -6.29
C TYR A 449 -22.06 -15.26 -5.32
N LYS A 450 -22.74 -16.30 -5.83
CA LYS A 450 -23.33 -17.34 -4.98
C LYS A 450 -22.25 -18.05 -4.15
N PHE A 451 -21.14 -18.43 -4.79
CA PHE A 451 -20.01 -19.04 -4.12
C PHE A 451 -19.46 -18.17 -2.98
N TYR A 452 -19.15 -16.89 -3.26
CA TYR A 452 -18.65 -15.99 -2.23
C TYR A 452 -19.69 -15.69 -1.14
N ASP A 453 -20.97 -15.51 -1.49
CA ASP A 453 -22.01 -15.21 -0.50
C ASP A 453 -22.22 -16.38 0.45
N GLU A 454 -22.20 -17.63 -0.04
CA GLU A 454 -22.33 -18.81 0.81
C GLU A 454 -21.10 -19.03 1.69
N LEU A 455 -19.88 -18.86 1.14
CA LEU A 455 -18.63 -18.93 1.91
C LEU A 455 -18.60 -17.85 3.01
N HIS A 456 -18.85 -16.59 2.65
CA HIS A 456 -18.79 -15.49 3.62
C HIS A 456 -19.97 -15.52 4.60
N SER A 457 -21.17 -15.95 4.19
CA SER A 457 -22.31 -16.16 5.10
C SER A 457 -22.02 -17.26 6.12
N TYR A 458 -21.28 -18.32 5.73
CA TYR A 458 -20.83 -19.34 6.67
C TYR A 458 -19.87 -18.73 7.71
N LEU A 459 -18.84 -18.03 7.24
CA LEU A 459 -17.83 -17.40 8.09
C LEU A 459 -18.44 -16.34 9.03
N ALA A 460 -19.30 -15.46 8.53
CA ALA A 460 -19.99 -14.45 9.33
C ALA A 460 -20.87 -15.07 10.43
N ARG A 461 -21.59 -16.17 10.14
CA ARG A 461 -22.35 -16.93 11.16
C ARG A 461 -21.47 -17.59 12.21
N ALA A 462 -20.23 -17.93 11.85
CA ALA A 462 -19.21 -18.40 12.79
C ALA A 462 -18.57 -17.25 13.59
N GLY A 463 -18.92 -15.99 13.31
CA GLY A 463 -18.43 -14.81 14.00
C GLY A 463 -17.14 -14.24 13.42
N VAL A 464 -16.70 -14.69 12.24
CA VAL A 464 -15.59 -14.08 11.48
C VAL A 464 -16.04 -12.71 10.96
N ASP A 465 -15.14 -11.72 11.03
CA ASP A 465 -15.45 -10.31 10.75
C ASP A 465 -14.93 -9.83 9.39
N GLY A 466 -14.11 -10.64 8.73
CA GLY A 466 -13.57 -10.32 7.41
C GLY A 466 -12.68 -11.40 6.83
N VAL A 467 -12.11 -11.11 5.67
CA VAL A 467 -11.25 -12.05 4.93
C VAL A 467 -9.97 -11.39 4.41
N LYS A 468 -8.91 -12.18 4.26
CA LYS A 468 -7.75 -11.84 3.42
C LYS A 468 -7.87 -12.63 2.12
N VAL A 469 -7.99 -11.94 0.99
CA VAL A 469 -8.25 -12.57 -0.32
C VAL A 469 -7.02 -12.49 -1.20
N ASP A 470 -6.36 -13.62 -1.39
CA ASP A 470 -5.11 -13.75 -2.14
C ASP A 470 -5.32 -14.12 -3.61
N VAL A 471 -4.21 -14.16 -4.36
CA VAL A 471 -4.12 -14.66 -5.74
C VAL A 471 -5.00 -13.85 -6.72
N GLN A 472 -5.34 -12.60 -6.41
CA GLN A 472 -6.34 -11.84 -7.19
C GLN A 472 -5.94 -11.61 -8.65
N CYS A 473 -4.66 -11.34 -8.92
CA CYS A 473 -4.20 -11.09 -10.28
C CYS A 473 -4.33 -12.31 -11.21
N ILE A 474 -4.56 -13.53 -10.71
CA ILE A 474 -4.64 -14.72 -11.59
C ILE A 474 -5.77 -14.63 -12.61
N LEU A 475 -6.83 -13.90 -12.27
CA LEU A 475 -8.00 -13.70 -13.13
C LEU A 475 -7.61 -13.10 -14.49
N GLU A 476 -6.55 -12.30 -14.54
CA GLU A 476 -6.08 -11.68 -15.79
C GLU A 476 -5.60 -12.71 -16.83
N THR A 477 -5.26 -13.90 -16.37
CA THR A 477 -4.72 -15.00 -17.19
C THR A 477 -5.79 -16.00 -17.61
N LEU A 478 -6.99 -15.92 -17.03
CA LEU A 478 -8.07 -16.91 -17.18
C LEU A 478 -9.24 -16.39 -18.04
N GLY A 479 -9.16 -15.17 -18.56
CA GLY A 479 -10.24 -14.50 -19.31
C GLY A 479 -10.52 -15.02 -20.72
N GLY A 480 -9.71 -15.95 -21.25
CA GLY A 480 -9.86 -16.50 -22.60
C GLY A 480 -11.21 -17.19 -22.81
N GLY A 481 -11.99 -16.70 -23.78
CA GLY A 481 -13.36 -17.19 -24.04
C GLY A 481 -14.40 -16.70 -23.04
N LEU A 482 -14.03 -15.78 -22.13
CA LEU A 482 -14.90 -15.17 -21.11
C LEU A 482 -14.97 -13.64 -21.27
N GLY A 483 -14.62 -13.10 -22.45
CA GLY A 483 -14.65 -11.66 -22.75
C GLY A 483 -13.35 -10.92 -22.45
N GLY A 484 -12.28 -11.64 -22.10
CA GLY A 484 -10.97 -11.08 -21.81
C GLY A 484 -10.71 -10.86 -20.32
N ARG A 485 -9.49 -10.40 -20.03
CA ARG A 485 -8.95 -10.22 -18.68
C ARG A 485 -9.76 -9.22 -17.84
N VAL A 486 -10.18 -8.13 -18.46
CA VAL A 486 -10.90 -7.04 -17.80
C VAL A 486 -12.29 -7.52 -17.40
N GLU A 487 -12.98 -8.22 -18.31
CA GLU A 487 -14.35 -8.66 -18.08
C GLU A 487 -14.41 -9.71 -16.96
N LEU A 488 -13.54 -10.71 -16.99
CA LEU A 488 -13.49 -11.73 -15.94
C LEU A 488 -13.15 -11.12 -14.58
N THR A 489 -12.12 -10.27 -14.53
CA THR A 489 -11.69 -9.59 -13.30
C THR A 489 -12.82 -8.75 -12.73
N ARG A 490 -13.50 -7.98 -13.58
CA ARG A 490 -14.64 -7.14 -13.18
C ARG A 490 -15.78 -7.96 -12.58
N GLN A 491 -16.16 -9.09 -13.18
CA GLN A 491 -17.25 -9.93 -12.66
C GLN A 491 -16.91 -10.53 -11.28
N TYR A 492 -15.68 -11.03 -11.13
CA TYR A 492 -15.21 -11.60 -9.87
C TYR A 492 -15.11 -10.56 -8.76
N HIS A 493 -14.54 -9.39 -9.03
CA HIS A 493 -14.43 -8.31 -8.04
C HIS A 493 -15.78 -7.70 -7.67
N GLN A 494 -16.71 -7.57 -8.62
CA GLN A 494 -18.08 -7.12 -8.31
C GLN A 494 -18.80 -8.11 -7.40
N ALA A 495 -18.65 -9.41 -7.66
CA ALA A 495 -19.20 -10.45 -6.80
C ALA A 495 -18.55 -10.48 -5.41
N LEU A 496 -17.23 -10.29 -5.35
CA LEU A 496 -16.49 -10.20 -4.08
C LEU A 496 -16.99 -9.00 -3.27
N ASP A 497 -16.97 -7.78 -3.84
CA ASP A 497 -17.43 -6.56 -3.18
C ASP A 497 -18.88 -6.68 -2.69
N ALA A 498 -19.76 -7.30 -3.47
CA ALA A 498 -21.16 -7.54 -3.09
C ALA A 498 -21.26 -8.50 -1.90
N SER A 499 -20.49 -9.60 -1.90
CA SER A 499 -20.48 -10.55 -0.78
C SER A 499 -19.87 -9.93 0.48
N ILE A 500 -18.77 -9.18 0.39
CA ILE A 500 -18.16 -8.47 1.52
C ILE A 500 -19.16 -7.50 2.14
N SER A 501 -19.81 -6.67 1.31
CA SER A 501 -20.80 -5.68 1.78
C SER A 501 -21.98 -6.31 2.50
N ARG A 502 -22.37 -7.52 2.10
CA ARG A 502 -23.49 -8.26 2.66
C ARG A 502 -23.15 -8.95 3.99
N ASN A 503 -21.94 -9.50 4.10
CA ASN A 503 -21.57 -10.41 5.19
C ASN A 503 -20.68 -9.77 6.26
N PHE A 504 -19.94 -8.71 5.92
CA PHE A 504 -18.97 -8.06 6.82
C PHE A 504 -19.28 -6.56 6.96
N PRO A 505 -20.08 -6.14 7.97
CA PRO A 505 -20.51 -4.75 8.15
C PRO A 505 -19.37 -3.73 8.32
N ASP A 506 -18.19 -4.22 8.72
CA ASP A 506 -17.00 -3.39 8.88
C ASP A 506 -16.13 -3.28 7.62
N ASN A 507 -16.65 -3.72 6.47
CA ASN A 507 -15.90 -3.77 5.21
C ASN A 507 -14.62 -4.62 5.34
N GLY A 508 -14.75 -5.76 6.02
CA GLY A 508 -13.63 -6.60 6.38
C GLY A 508 -13.06 -7.38 5.21
N CYS A 509 -12.11 -6.77 4.49
CA CYS A 509 -11.40 -7.40 3.38
C CYS A 509 -9.99 -6.80 3.21
N ILE A 510 -8.98 -7.65 3.15
CA ILE A 510 -7.63 -7.30 2.70
C ILE A 510 -7.43 -7.90 1.30
N ALA A 511 -7.26 -7.04 0.30
CA ALA A 511 -6.87 -7.47 -1.04
C ALA A 511 -5.38 -7.81 -1.09
N CYS A 512 -5.02 -8.98 -1.60
CA CYS A 512 -3.65 -9.46 -1.61
C CYS A 512 -3.33 -10.10 -2.97
N MET A 513 -2.07 -9.99 -3.41
CA MET A 513 -1.65 -10.36 -4.77
C MET A 513 -2.52 -9.67 -5.84
N SER A 514 -2.83 -8.39 -5.65
CA SER A 514 -3.87 -7.63 -6.36
C SER A 514 -3.31 -6.37 -7.04
N HIS A 515 -2.03 -6.39 -7.44
CA HIS A 515 -1.39 -5.19 -7.97
C HIS A 515 -1.68 -4.92 -9.45
N ASN A 516 -2.45 -5.73 -10.19
CA ASN A 516 -2.77 -5.40 -11.58
C ASN A 516 -3.83 -4.30 -11.67
N THR A 517 -3.74 -3.46 -12.70
CA THR A 517 -4.74 -2.38 -12.90
C THR A 517 -6.13 -2.92 -13.23
N ASP A 518 -6.23 -4.15 -13.75
CA ASP A 518 -7.49 -4.88 -13.94
C ASP A 518 -8.31 -4.94 -12.64
N ALA A 519 -7.68 -5.32 -11.52
CA ALA A 519 -8.31 -5.39 -10.21
C ALA A 519 -8.44 -4.01 -9.55
N LEU A 520 -7.38 -3.21 -9.60
CA LEU A 520 -7.32 -1.90 -8.92
C LEU A 520 -8.40 -0.94 -9.43
N TYR A 521 -8.60 -0.84 -10.75
CA TYR A 521 -9.65 -0.02 -11.34
C TYR A 521 -11.05 -0.66 -11.29
N CYS A 522 -11.22 -1.81 -10.62
CA CYS A 522 -12.52 -2.40 -10.31
C CYS A 522 -12.88 -2.35 -8.81
N SER A 523 -11.97 -1.89 -7.93
CA SER A 523 -12.15 -1.93 -6.49
C SER A 523 -13.06 -0.80 -5.99
N LYS A 524 -14.33 -1.12 -5.68
CA LYS A 524 -15.31 -0.14 -5.16
C LYS A 524 -15.42 -0.17 -3.65
N GLN A 525 -15.40 -1.35 -3.03
CA GLN A 525 -15.63 -1.48 -1.59
C GLN A 525 -14.36 -1.82 -0.83
N THR A 526 -13.60 -2.85 -1.25
CA THR A 526 -12.37 -3.25 -0.56
C THR A 526 -11.45 -2.04 -0.35
N ALA A 527 -11.07 -1.83 0.91
CA ALA A 527 -10.40 -0.61 1.35
C ALA A 527 -8.95 -0.83 1.79
N VAL A 528 -8.48 -2.08 1.91
CA VAL A 528 -7.11 -2.41 2.31
C VAL A 528 -6.47 -3.29 1.24
N VAL A 529 -5.22 -3.00 0.87
CA VAL A 529 -4.46 -3.77 -0.12
C VAL A 529 -3.04 -4.03 0.38
N ARG A 530 -2.58 -5.28 0.37
CA ARG A 530 -1.17 -5.60 0.62
C ARG A 530 -0.31 -4.91 -0.44
N ALA A 531 0.75 -4.23 -0.03
CA ALA A 531 1.52 -3.32 -0.89
C ALA A 531 2.89 -3.85 -1.32
N SER A 532 3.22 -5.11 -1.02
CA SER A 532 4.47 -5.75 -1.42
C SER A 532 4.33 -7.26 -1.56
N ASP A 533 5.39 -7.86 -2.11
CA ASP A 533 5.69 -9.27 -1.92
C ASP A 533 5.82 -9.63 -0.43
N ASP A 534 5.84 -10.94 -0.15
CA ASP A 534 5.86 -11.43 1.23
C ASP A 534 7.10 -10.94 1.99
N PHE A 535 6.91 -10.69 3.28
CA PHE A 535 8.01 -10.66 4.22
C PHE A 535 8.65 -12.06 4.32
N TYR A 536 9.89 -12.20 3.85
CA TYR A 536 10.65 -13.45 3.92
C TYR A 536 11.67 -13.41 5.07
N PRO A 537 11.31 -13.84 6.31
CA PRO A 537 12.18 -13.72 7.49
C PRO A 537 13.52 -14.44 7.38
N ARG A 538 13.62 -15.41 6.47
CA ARG A 538 14.83 -16.23 6.27
C ARG A 538 15.62 -15.84 5.03
N ASP A 539 15.14 -14.87 4.26
CA ASP A 539 15.84 -14.35 3.08
C ASP A 539 16.37 -12.94 3.37
N PRO A 540 17.66 -12.80 3.70
CA PRO A 540 18.28 -11.51 3.96
C PRO A 540 18.13 -10.48 2.83
N VAL A 541 17.98 -10.93 1.58
CA VAL A 541 17.80 -10.05 0.41
C VAL A 541 16.47 -9.28 0.47
N SER A 542 15.48 -9.83 1.18
CA SER A 542 14.12 -9.28 1.19
C SER A 542 13.96 -8.02 2.07
N HIS A 543 14.81 -7.81 3.08
CA HIS A 543 14.52 -6.82 4.13
C HIS A 543 14.60 -5.36 3.68
N THR A 544 15.72 -4.94 3.08
CA THR A 544 15.89 -3.54 2.65
C THR A 544 14.95 -3.20 1.51
N ILE A 545 14.83 -4.10 0.52
CA ILE A 545 13.97 -3.91 -0.63
C ILE A 545 12.49 -3.90 -0.26
N HIS A 546 12.06 -4.65 0.76
CA HIS A 546 10.66 -4.63 1.24
C HIS A 546 10.22 -3.23 1.62
N ILE A 547 11.00 -2.52 2.46
CA ILE A 547 10.66 -1.17 2.93
C ILE A 547 10.62 -0.17 1.77
N ALA A 548 11.56 -0.28 0.83
CA ALA A 548 11.51 0.55 -0.37
C ALA A 548 10.27 0.25 -1.22
N ALA A 549 9.99 -1.02 -1.50
CA ALA A 549 8.86 -1.43 -2.33
C ALA A 549 7.52 -0.99 -1.74
N VAL A 550 7.26 -1.25 -0.44
CA VAL A 550 5.99 -0.83 0.19
C VAL A 550 5.81 0.69 0.17
N ALA A 551 6.88 1.46 0.40
CA ALA A 551 6.81 2.92 0.43
C ALA A 551 6.48 3.48 -0.96
N TYR A 552 7.20 3.05 -2.01
CA TYR A 552 6.96 3.52 -3.37
C TYR A 552 5.63 3.01 -3.93
N ASN A 553 5.26 1.75 -3.70
CA ASN A 553 3.96 1.23 -4.12
C ASN A 553 2.80 1.98 -3.43
N SER A 554 3.00 2.49 -2.21
CA SER A 554 2.00 3.28 -1.47
C SER A 554 1.69 4.64 -2.11
N ILE A 555 2.53 5.14 -3.02
CA ILE A 555 2.24 6.34 -3.82
C ILE A 555 1.06 6.07 -4.77
N PHE A 556 1.08 4.94 -5.46
CA PHE A 556 0.05 4.53 -6.42
C PHE A 556 -1.14 3.86 -5.74
N LEU A 557 -0.89 2.82 -4.92
CA LEU A 557 -1.94 2.06 -4.25
C LEU A 557 -2.72 2.92 -3.25
N GLY A 558 -2.04 3.86 -2.57
CA GLY A 558 -2.60 4.73 -1.54
C GLY A 558 -3.71 5.68 -2.01
N GLU A 559 -3.84 5.90 -3.33
CA GLU A 559 -4.96 6.67 -3.91
C GLU A 559 -6.24 5.82 -4.01
N ILE A 560 -6.13 4.49 -4.07
CA ILE A 560 -7.25 3.57 -4.28
C ILE A 560 -7.65 2.85 -2.99
N MET A 561 -6.67 2.41 -2.19
CA MET A 561 -6.85 1.60 -0.97
C MET A 561 -5.78 1.94 0.07
N GLN A 562 -6.04 1.64 1.34
CA GLN A 562 -5.04 1.75 2.41
C GLN A 562 -3.98 0.64 2.25
N PRO A 563 -2.71 0.99 2.05
CA PRO A 563 -1.64 0.01 1.95
C PRO A 563 -1.44 -0.76 3.27
N ASP A 564 -1.45 -2.08 3.18
CA ASP A 564 -0.97 -3.02 4.19
C ASP A 564 0.49 -3.38 3.88
N TRP A 565 1.37 -3.10 4.82
CA TRP A 565 2.83 -3.26 4.67
C TRP A 565 3.32 -4.67 5.04
N ASP A 566 2.39 -5.59 5.22
CA ASP A 566 2.59 -6.99 5.59
C ASP A 566 3.08 -7.19 7.03
N MET A 567 2.85 -8.40 7.52
CA MET A 567 3.39 -8.90 8.79
C MET A 567 4.92 -8.81 8.86
N PHE A 568 5.42 -8.95 10.07
CA PHE A 568 6.86 -9.10 10.34
C PHE A 568 7.08 -9.93 11.61
N HIS A 569 8.31 -10.35 11.84
CA HIS A 569 8.73 -10.98 13.11
C HIS A 569 9.26 -9.93 14.08
N SER A 570 8.69 -9.85 15.27
CA SER A 570 9.20 -9.00 16.35
C SER A 570 10.53 -9.53 16.92
N LEU A 571 10.77 -10.84 16.89
CA LEU A 571 12.04 -11.44 17.29
C LEU A 571 12.90 -11.79 16.06
N HIS A 572 13.54 -10.77 15.49
CA HIS A 572 14.37 -10.91 14.29
C HIS A 572 15.52 -9.87 14.26
N PRO A 573 16.68 -10.15 13.63
CA PRO A 573 17.77 -9.16 13.52
C PRO A 573 17.35 -7.83 12.86
N ALA A 574 16.42 -7.87 11.91
CA ALA A 574 15.86 -6.69 11.26
C ALA A 574 14.54 -6.19 11.91
N ALA A 575 14.17 -6.67 13.10
CA ALA A 575 12.84 -6.40 13.66
C ALA A 575 12.58 -4.92 13.94
N GLU A 576 13.54 -4.17 14.50
CA GLU A 576 13.35 -2.73 14.75
C GLU A 576 13.17 -1.95 13.44
N TYR A 577 13.92 -2.32 12.39
CA TYR A 577 13.82 -1.74 11.06
C TYR A 577 12.43 -1.93 10.44
N HIS A 578 11.85 -3.13 10.57
CA HIS A 578 10.49 -3.42 10.09
C HIS A 578 9.42 -2.77 10.99
N ALA A 579 9.56 -2.86 12.31
CA ALA A 579 8.62 -2.31 13.28
C ALA A 579 8.41 -0.81 13.10
N SER A 580 9.50 -0.03 13.05
CA SER A 580 9.43 1.42 12.85
C SER A 580 8.74 1.79 11.53
N ALA A 581 9.03 1.05 10.45
CA ALA A 581 8.39 1.27 9.16
C ALA A 581 6.87 1.00 9.18
N ARG A 582 6.41 -0.04 9.89
CA ARG A 582 4.96 -0.28 10.06
C ARG A 582 4.31 0.82 10.92
N ALA A 583 5.00 1.34 11.93
CA ALA A 583 4.49 2.42 12.77
C ALA A 583 4.13 3.71 11.99
N ILE A 584 4.86 3.98 10.90
CA ILE A 584 4.66 5.17 10.06
C ILE A 584 3.80 4.90 8.81
N SER A 585 3.42 3.64 8.56
CA SER A 585 2.74 3.22 7.32
C SER A 585 1.31 3.76 7.16
N GLY A 586 0.63 4.01 8.28
CA GLY A 586 -0.82 4.28 8.32
C GLY A 586 -1.70 3.08 7.96
N GLY A 587 -1.10 1.90 7.73
CA GLY A 587 -1.80 0.64 7.51
C GLY A 587 -1.97 -0.19 8.80
N PRO A 588 -2.53 -1.40 8.69
CA PRO A 588 -2.60 -2.34 9.81
C PRO A 588 -1.20 -2.77 10.28
N ILE A 589 -1.06 -3.02 11.58
CA ILE A 589 0.19 -3.50 12.19
C ILE A 589 -0.06 -4.86 12.82
N TYR A 590 0.59 -5.89 12.29
CA TYR A 590 0.49 -7.24 12.82
C TYR A 590 1.81 -8.01 12.69
N VAL A 591 2.03 -8.95 13.59
CA VAL A 591 3.19 -9.84 13.56
C VAL A 591 2.81 -11.24 13.13
N SER A 592 3.80 -12.06 12.77
CA SER A 592 3.63 -13.49 12.45
C SER A 592 4.52 -14.40 13.30
N ASP A 593 5.06 -13.90 14.40
CA ASP A 593 5.90 -14.66 15.33
C ASP A 593 5.20 -15.94 15.80
N ALA A 594 5.98 -17.01 15.95
CA ALA A 594 5.50 -18.23 16.61
C ALA A 594 5.18 -17.98 18.09
N PRO A 595 4.20 -18.70 18.69
CA PRO A 595 3.88 -18.54 20.11
C PRO A 595 5.12 -18.64 21.01
N GLY A 596 5.28 -17.67 21.91
CA GLY A 596 6.43 -17.59 22.83
C GLY A 596 7.75 -17.11 22.20
N LYS A 597 7.74 -16.67 20.93
CA LYS A 597 8.92 -16.10 20.22
C LYS A 597 8.74 -14.61 19.93
N HIS A 598 8.31 -13.86 20.94
CA HIS A 598 7.98 -12.44 20.82
C HIS A 598 9.06 -11.55 21.42
N ASN A 599 9.28 -10.37 20.83
CA ASN A 599 10.07 -9.31 21.45
C ASN A 599 9.14 -8.22 22.04
N PHE A 600 8.73 -8.39 23.30
CA PHE A 600 7.80 -7.46 23.93
C PHE A 600 8.36 -6.06 24.15
N GLN A 601 9.67 -5.90 24.30
CA GLN A 601 10.28 -4.58 24.41
C GLN A 601 10.08 -3.79 23.10
N LEU A 602 10.27 -4.43 21.96
CA LEU A 602 10.00 -3.83 20.66
C LEU A 602 8.50 -3.61 20.44
N LEU A 603 7.65 -4.59 20.76
CA LEU A 603 6.21 -4.48 20.57
C LEU A 603 5.59 -3.32 21.37
N ARG A 604 6.11 -2.99 22.56
CA ARG A 604 5.65 -1.81 23.34
C ARG A 604 5.95 -0.47 22.67
N LYS A 605 6.88 -0.42 21.70
CA LYS A 605 7.09 0.78 20.86
C LYS A 605 6.00 0.98 19.80
N LEU A 606 5.09 0.01 19.64
CA LEU A 606 4.01 0.00 18.65
C LEU A 606 2.61 -0.11 19.28
N VAL A 607 2.49 -0.90 20.35
CA VAL A 607 1.22 -1.38 20.89
C VAL A 607 0.98 -0.80 22.29
N LEU A 608 -0.16 -0.15 22.47
CA LEU A 608 -0.62 0.30 23.77
C LEU A 608 -1.15 -0.89 24.61
N PRO A 609 -1.22 -0.78 25.95
CA PRO A 609 -1.72 -1.85 26.81
C PRO A 609 -3.14 -2.35 26.47
N ASP A 610 -3.97 -1.50 25.88
CA ASP A 610 -5.31 -1.85 25.41
C ASP A 610 -5.34 -2.58 24.04
N GLY A 611 -4.17 -2.80 23.43
CA GLY A 611 -4.01 -3.45 22.12
C GLY A 611 -4.22 -2.52 20.92
N SER A 612 -4.50 -1.23 21.13
CA SER A 612 -4.58 -0.24 20.06
C SER A 612 -3.19 0.27 19.66
N VAL A 613 -3.09 0.85 18.46
CA VAL A 613 -1.85 1.45 17.95
C VAL A 613 -2.02 2.97 17.77
N LEU A 614 -0.89 3.68 17.71
CA LEU A 614 -0.86 5.10 17.36
C LEU A 614 -0.73 5.25 15.84
N ARG A 615 -1.80 4.96 15.10
CA ARG A 615 -1.77 4.96 13.64
C ARG A 615 -1.77 6.39 13.06
N PRO A 616 -0.88 6.73 12.11
CA PRO A 616 -0.96 8.00 11.39
C PRO A 616 -2.08 7.99 10.33
N ARG A 617 -2.49 9.18 9.86
CA ARG A 617 -3.73 9.41 9.08
C ARG A 617 -3.65 9.01 7.61
N LEU A 618 -2.48 9.14 6.99
CA LEU A 618 -2.29 8.95 5.55
C LEU A 618 -1.58 7.61 5.28
N PRO A 619 -1.49 7.14 4.03
CA PRO A 619 -0.52 6.12 3.66
C PRO A 619 0.90 6.70 3.80
N GLY A 620 1.83 5.94 4.37
CA GLY A 620 3.24 6.33 4.41
C GLY A 620 3.82 6.40 3.00
N ARG A 621 4.50 7.51 2.66
CA ARG A 621 5.04 7.75 1.31
C ARG A 621 6.47 8.28 1.40
N PRO A 622 7.31 8.04 0.37
CA PRO A 622 8.60 8.71 0.24
C PRO A 622 8.42 10.23 0.30
N THR A 623 9.39 10.94 0.86
CA THR A 623 9.43 12.41 0.80
C THR A 623 9.66 12.89 -0.64
N LYS A 624 9.27 14.14 -0.93
CA LYS A 624 9.38 14.73 -2.27
C LYS A 624 10.78 14.58 -2.87
N ASP A 625 11.82 14.77 -2.06
CA ASP A 625 13.23 14.68 -2.49
C ASP A 625 13.78 13.26 -2.64
N CYS A 626 13.00 12.24 -2.27
CA CYS A 626 13.32 10.84 -2.51
C CYS A 626 12.70 10.30 -3.81
N LEU A 627 11.60 10.87 -4.32
CA LEU A 627 10.77 10.29 -5.38
C LEU A 627 11.54 9.79 -6.61
N PHE A 628 12.59 10.51 -7.02
CA PHE A 628 13.37 10.24 -8.24
C PHE A 628 14.78 9.69 -7.96
N LYS A 629 15.06 9.29 -6.72
CA LYS A 629 16.33 8.68 -6.31
C LYS A 629 16.14 7.19 -6.06
N ASP A 630 17.15 6.36 -6.35
CA ASP A 630 17.10 4.93 -6.07
C ASP A 630 17.77 4.62 -4.71
N PRO A 631 17.04 4.62 -3.58
CA PRO A 631 17.61 4.39 -2.26
C PRO A 631 18.07 2.94 -2.05
N THR A 632 17.83 2.06 -3.03
CA THR A 632 18.24 0.66 -2.96
C THR A 632 19.60 0.42 -3.59
N ARG A 633 20.04 1.27 -4.56
CA ARG A 633 21.19 0.96 -5.42
C ARG A 633 22.18 2.09 -5.65
N ASP A 634 21.82 3.34 -5.42
CA ASP A 634 22.67 4.47 -5.81
C ASP A 634 23.90 4.68 -4.91
N GLY A 635 24.00 3.95 -3.80
CA GLY A 635 25.10 4.06 -2.82
C GLY A 635 25.15 5.39 -2.07
N ALA A 636 24.13 6.25 -2.19
CA ALA A 636 24.19 7.63 -1.69
C ALA A 636 22.91 8.07 -0.96
N SER A 637 21.75 7.55 -1.33
CA SER A 637 20.46 8.04 -0.85
C SER A 637 19.90 7.21 0.30
N LEU A 638 19.48 7.92 1.36
CA LEU A 638 18.56 7.39 2.36
C LEU A 638 17.12 7.53 1.86
N LEU A 639 16.29 6.53 2.16
CA LEU A 639 14.85 6.63 1.96
C LEU A 639 14.23 7.33 3.17
N LYS A 640 13.59 8.48 2.93
CA LYS A 640 12.78 9.16 3.93
C LYS A 640 11.31 8.90 3.64
N ILE A 641 10.54 8.54 4.67
CA ILE A 641 9.12 8.20 4.58
C ILE A 641 8.37 9.10 5.55
N TRP A 642 7.39 9.85 5.06
CA TRP A 642 6.61 10.76 5.88
C TRP A 642 5.15 10.32 6.00
N ASN A 643 4.52 10.76 7.09
CA ASN A 643 3.08 10.65 7.33
C ASN A 643 2.61 11.76 8.29
N MET A 644 1.29 11.91 8.43
CA MET A 644 0.66 12.93 9.27
C MET A 644 -0.11 12.31 10.44
N ASN A 645 0.05 12.89 11.62
CA ASN A 645 -0.88 12.77 12.73
C ASN A 645 -1.86 13.96 12.71
N LYS A 646 -2.67 14.12 13.77
CA LYS A 646 -3.59 15.26 13.87
C LYS A 646 -2.86 16.59 14.06
N TYR A 647 -1.83 16.62 14.89
CA TYR A 647 -1.12 17.85 15.30
C TYR A 647 0.40 17.75 15.14
N THR A 648 0.90 16.68 14.54
CA THR A 648 2.33 16.44 14.29
C THR A 648 2.50 15.67 12.98
N GLY A 649 3.72 15.65 12.46
CA GLY A 649 4.18 14.71 11.45
C GLY A 649 5.04 13.61 12.06
N VAL A 650 5.20 12.52 11.32
CA VAL A 650 6.19 11.48 11.61
C VAL A 650 7.03 11.22 10.36
N LEU A 651 8.35 11.11 10.55
CA LEU A 651 9.33 10.94 9.50
C LEU A 651 10.26 9.78 9.87
N GLY A 652 10.23 8.69 9.10
CA GLY A 652 11.22 7.62 9.19
C GLY A 652 12.33 7.80 8.16
N VAL A 653 13.57 7.48 8.52
CA VAL A 653 14.74 7.52 7.63
C VAL A 653 15.40 6.16 7.63
N TYR A 654 15.61 5.59 6.45
CA TYR A 654 16.04 4.21 6.27
C TYR A 654 17.19 4.11 5.28
N ASN A 655 18.21 3.31 5.61
CA ASN A 655 19.20 2.90 4.62
C ASN A 655 18.76 1.59 3.96
N CYS A 656 18.20 1.70 2.75
CA CYS A 656 17.68 0.59 1.96
C CYS A 656 18.70 0.01 0.97
N GLN A 657 19.98 0.41 1.03
CA GLN A 657 21.00 -0.08 0.10
C GLN A 657 21.22 -1.59 0.29
N GLY A 658 21.71 -2.28 -0.76
CA GLY A 658 22.25 -3.63 -0.64
C GLY A 658 21.50 -4.66 -1.45
N ALA A 659 20.19 -4.51 -1.59
CA ALA A 659 19.36 -5.45 -2.33
C ALA A 659 18.36 -4.72 -3.22
N ALA A 660 18.20 -5.24 -4.43
CA ALA A 660 17.24 -4.72 -5.38
C ALA A 660 16.81 -5.76 -6.41
N TRP A 661 15.74 -5.48 -7.15
CA TRP A 661 15.31 -6.32 -8.27
C TRP A 661 16.34 -6.30 -9.40
N SER A 662 16.87 -7.47 -9.77
CA SER A 662 17.77 -7.64 -10.91
C SER A 662 16.99 -8.03 -12.16
N SER A 663 17.02 -7.19 -13.18
CA SER A 663 16.43 -7.49 -14.49
C SER A 663 17.15 -8.62 -15.23
N LEU A 664 18.45 -8.82 -14.96
CA LEU A 664 19.22 -9.91 -15.55
C LEU A 664 18.86 -11.26 -14.92
N GLU A 665 18.81 -11.30 -13.58
CA GLU A 665 18.57 -12.55 -12.85
C GLU A 665 17.08 -12.85 -12.63
N ARG A 666 16.19 -11.88 -12.91
CA ARG A 666 14.73 -11.97 -12.71
C ARG A 666 14.35 -12.38 -11.28
N LYS A 667 15.08 -11.81 -10.32
CA LYS A 667 14.86 -11.97 -8.87
C LYS A 667 15.42 -10.78 -8.11
N ASN A 668 15.02 -10.65 -6.84
CA ASN A 668 15.75 -9.79 -5.92
C ASN A 668 17.13 -10.40 -5.67
N ALA A 669 18.16 -9.56 -5.70
CA ALA A 669 19.53 -9.98 -5.50
C ALA A 669 20.30 -8.92 -4.70
N PHE A 670 21.31 -9.37 -3.98
CA PHE A 670 22.33 -8.47 -3.45
C PHE A 670 23.11 -7.85 -4.60
N HIS A 671 23.50 -6.60 -4.46
CA HIS A 671 24.51 -5.95 -5.29
C HIS A 671 25.66 -5.45 -4.42
N GLU A 672 26.75 -5.05 -5.05
CA GLU A 672 27.89 -4.49 -4.33
C GLU A 672 27.47 -3.21 -3.61
N THR A 673 27.78 -3.16 -2.31
CA THR A 673 27.58 -2.00 -1.45
C THR A 673 28.72 -1.90 -0.44
N THR A 674 29.07 -0.68 -0.05
CA THR A 674 30.01 -0.44 1.06
C THR A 674 29.33 -0.69 2.40
N SER A 675 30.10 -1.13 3.41
CA SER A 675 29.61 -1.23 4.80
C SER A 675 29.60 0.13 5.53
N GLU A 676 30.08 1.19 4.87
CA GLU A 676 30.10 2.55 5.39
C GLU A 676 28.69 3.14 5.52
N ALA A 677 28.53 4.04 6.48
CA ALA A 677 27.29 4.78 6.65
C ALA A 677 27.13 5.81 5.52
N ILE A 678 25.93 5.93 4.98
CA ILE A 678 25.57 7.03 4.09
C ILE A 678 24.93 8.14 4.90
N THR A 679 25.22 9.39 4.52
CA THR A 679 24.72 10.58 5.23
C THR A 679 23.72 11.31 4.36
N GLY A 680 22.48 11.42 4.85
CA GLY A 680 21.46 12.30 4.31
C GLY A 680 21.15 13.44 5.27
N TYR A 681 20.02 14.10 5.04
CA TYR A 681 19.54 15.16 5.92
C TYR A 681 18.02 15.12 6.06
N VAL A 682 17.55 15.61 7.21
CA VAL A 682 16.12 15.80 7.51
C VAL A 682 15.81 17.28 7.72
N ARG A 683 14.59 17.68 7.35
CA ARG A 683 14.04 19.03 7.57
C ARG A 683 12.62 18.92 8.12
N GLY A 684 12.11 19.96 8.79
CA GLY A 684 10.71 20.01 9.22
C GLY A 684 9.72 19.83 8.06
N ARG A 685 10.02 20.42 6.89
CA ARG A 685 9.20 20.34 5.67
C ARG A 685 9.29 19.02 4.89
N ASP A 686 10.14 18.09 5.33
CA ASP A 686 10.17 16.75 4.72
C ASP A 686 8.85 16.00 5.00
N VAL A 687 8.15 16.36 6.08
CA VAL A 687 6.74 16.07 6.24
C VAL A 687 5.95 17.05 5.37
N HIS A 688 5.49 16.57 4.21
CA HIS A 688 4.94 17.41 3.15
C HIS A 688 3.77 18.31 3.59
N LEU A 689 2.88 17.80 4.44
CA LEU A 689 1.68 18.51 4.93
C LEU A 689 1.84 19.05 6.35
N ILE A 690 3.07 19.29 6.81
CA ILE A 690 3.32 19.72 8.19
C ILE A 690 2.62 21.02 8.58
N SER A 691 2.38 21.91 7.61
CA SER A 691 1.62 23.15 7.82
C SER A 691 0.16 22.90 8.22
N GLU A 692 -0.46 21.77 7.86
CA GLU A 692 -1.82 21.42 8.29
C GLU A 692 -1.91 21.15 9.80
N ALA A 693 -0.81 20.73 10.42
CA ALA A 693 -0.71 20.57 11.86
C ALA A 693 -0.51 21.92 12.59
N ALA A 694 -0.28 22.99 11.84
CA ALA A 694 0.01 24.31 12.36
C ALA A 694 -1.16 25.28 12.14
N GLY A 695 -1.35 26.24 13.07
CA GLY A 695 -2.15 27.43 12.81
C GLY A 695 -1.28 28.50 12.14
N GLU A 696 -1.40 29.76 12.58
CA GLU A 696 -0.35 30.75 12.29
C GLU A 696 1.02 30.26 12.78
N TRP A 697 1.97 30.11 11.85
CA TRP A 697 3.24 29.43 12.03
C TRP A 697 4.33 30.08 11.17
N ASN A 698 5.54 30.20 11.71
CA ASN A 698 6.69 30.83 11.06
C ASN A 698 7.60 29.84 10.31
N GLY A 699 7.27 28.55 10.29
CA GLY A 699 8.06 27.51 9.63
C GLY A 699 9.00 26.71 10.55
N ASP A 700 9.13 27.08 11.83
CA ASP A 700 10.02 26.39 12.78
C ASP A 700 9.40 25.10 13.32
N CYS A 701 10.17 24.02 13.38
CA CYS A 701 9.72 22.73 13.93
C CYS A 701 10.60 22.29 15.11
N ALA A 702 10.00 21.65 16.11
CA ALA A 702 10.75 20.77 17.02
C ALA A 702 10.78 19.36 16.43
N LEU A 703 11.96 18.75 16.41
CA LEU A 703 12.19 17.38 15.99
C LEU A 703 12.65 16.57 17.20
N TYR A 704 11.91 15.51 17.52
CA TYR A 704 12.34 14.53 18.51
C TYR A 704 12.89 13.29 17.80
N CYS A 705 14.17 12.98 18.02
CA CYS A 705 14.86 11.82 17.48
C CYS A 705 14.63 10.61 18.40
N HIS A 706 13.94 9.58 17.90
CA HIS A 706 13.61 8.40 18.68
C HIS A 706 14.82 7.52 19.01
N ARG A 707 15.85 7.52 18.16
CA ARG A 707 17.07 6.76 18.39
C ARG A 707 17.95 7.36 19.50
N SER A 708 18.12 8.68 19.54
CA SER A 708 18.96 9.36 20.54
C SER A 708 18.19 9.85 21.78
N GLY A 709 16.87 10.05 21.66
CA GLY A 709 16.05 10.69 22.69
C GLY A 709 16.24 12.20 22.77
N GLU A 710 16.88 12.81 21.77
CA GLU A 710 17.17 14.24 21.73
C GLU A 710 16.07 15.04 21.03
N LEU A 711 15.85 16.26 21.51
CA LEU A 711 14.95 17.23 20.89
C LEU A 711 15.75 18.39 20.32
N VAL A 712 15.51 18.73 19.06
CA VAL A 712 16.20 19.80 18.33
C VAL A 712 15.17 20.73 17.71
N ILE A 713 15.38 22.04 17.85
CA ILE A 713 14.59 23.05 17.14
C ILE A 713 15.27 23.34 15.80
N LEU A 714 14.53 23.09 14.71
CA LEU A 714 14.96 23.42 13.37
C LEU A 714 14.17 24.63 12.87
N PRO A 715 14.86 25.76 12.59
CA PRO A 715 14.23 26.86 11.89
C PRO A 715 13.74 26.46 10.51
N PHE A 716 12.87 27.28 9.93
CA PHE A 716 12.34 27.04 8.59
C PHE A 716 13.44 26.63 7.58
N ASN A 717 13.23 25.49 6.91
CA ASN A 717 14.10 24.93 5.88
C ASN A 717 15.54 24.55 6.30
N VAL A 718 15.88 24.64 7.58
CA VAL A 718 17.18 24.18 8.09
C VAL A 718 17.26 22.65 8.05
N ALA A 719 18.42 22.14 7.61
CA ALA A 719 18.69 20.72 7.45
C ALA A 719 19.57 20.18 8.60
N MET A 720 19.19 19.03 9.15
CA MET A 720 19.96 18.28 10.15
C MET A 720 20.51 17.00 9.52
N PRO A 721 21.81 16.70 9.64
CA PRO A 721 22.41 15.50 9.06
C PRO A 721 22.01 14.22 9.80
N VAL A 722 21.87 13.12 9.06
CA VAL A 722 21.60 11.78 9.61
C VAL A 722 22.48 10.77 8.87
N SER A 723 23.25 9.97 9.61
CA SER A 723 24.15 8.96 9.06
C SER A 723 23.73 7.56 9.47
N LEU A 724 23.47 6.69 8.50
CA LEU A 724 22.96 5.33 8.74
C LEU A 724 23.73 4.29 7.94
N LYS A 725 24.10 3.18 8.58
CA LYS A 725 24.58 1.98 7.87
C LYS A 725 23.41 1.22 7.25
N VAL A 726 23.70 0.28 6.35
CA VAL A 726 22.70 -0.61 5.76
C VAL A 726 21.87 -1.29 6.86
N LEU A 727 20.54 -1.34 6.68
CA LEU A 727 19.57 -1.84 7.67
C LEU A 727 19.46 -1.03 8.97
N GLU A 728 20.15 0.10 9.10
CA GLU A 728 19.86 1.07 10.16
C GLU A 728 18.74 2.04 9.73
N HIS A 729 18.08 2.58 10.74
CA HIS A 729 17.00 3.54 10.59
C HIS A 729 16.99 4.53 11.75
N ASP A 730 16.18 5.57 11.59
CA ASP A 730 15.76 6.47 12.66
C ASP A 730 14.33 6.95 12.40
N VAL A 731 13.65 7.38 13.46
CA VAL A 731 12.30 7.97 13.38
C VAL A 731 12.31 9.32 14.09
N PHE A 732 11.63 10.28 13.49
CA PHE A 732 11.47 11.62 14.01
C PHE A 732 9.99 11.93 14.17
N THR A 733 9.62 12.42 15.35
CA THR A 733 8.37 13.19 15.48
C THR A 733 8.69 14.62 15.08
N VAL A 734 7.94 15.17 14.13
CA VAL A 734 8.08 16.55 13.64
C VAL A 734 6.87 17.34 14.10
N THR A 735 7.07 18.41 14.87
CA THR A 735 5.95 19.19 15.43
C THR A 735 6.17 20.69 15.18
N PRO A 736 5.18 21.41 14.61
CA PRO A 736 5.29 22.86 14.43
C PRO A 736 5.44 23.58 15.77
N VAL A 737 6.38 24.52 15.86
CA VAL A 737 6.56 25.35 17.06
C VAL A 737 5.53 26.46 17.08
N LYS A 738 4.71 26.51 18.13
CA LYS A 738 3.75 27.60 18.35
C LYS A 738 4.34 28.64 19.30
N ILE A 739 4.39 29.89 18.84
CA ILE A 739 4.71 31.05 19.69
C ILE A 739 3.42 31.58 20.30
N LEU A 740 3.36 31.68 21.62
CA LEU A 740 2.25 32.27 22.37
C LEU A 740 2.44 33.78 22.50
N GLY A 741 1.36 34.52 22.78
CA GLY A 741 1.38 36.00 22.85
C GLY A 741 2.35 36.59 23.88
N SER A 742 2.88 35.78 24.78
CA SER A 742 3.91 36.12 25.77
C SER A 742 5.36 35.92 25.27
N GLY A 743 5.56 35.38 24.06
CA GLY A 743 6.87 35.04 23.51
C GLY A 743 7.36 33.63 23.86
N VAL A 744 6.67 32.90 24.75
CA VAL A 744 6.98 31.49 25.05
C VAL A 744 6.57 30.61 23.88
N SER A 745 7.46 29.72 23.47
CA SER A 745 7.25 28.77 22.39
C SER A 745 6.98 27.36 22.93
N PHE A 746 6.03 26.66 22.34
CA PHE A 746 5.65 25.31 22.73
C PHE A 746 5.40 24.43 21.51
N ALA A 747 5.75 23.13 21.59
CA ALA A 747 5.42 22.15 20.57
C ALA A 747 5.23 20.75 21.17
N PRO A 748 4.06 20.11 21.05
CA PRO A 748 3.84 18.78 21.64
C PRO A 748 4.49 17.68 20.79
N VAL A 749 5.09 16.68 21.46
CA VAL A 749 5.73 15.53 20.81
C VAL A 749 4.88 14.27 20.96
N GLY A 750 4.32 14.00 22.14
CA GLY A 750 3.47 12.83 22.40
C GLY A 750 4.19 11.73 23.19
N LEU A 751 3.82 10.47 23.00
CA LEU A 751 4.39 9.33 23.74
C LEU A 751 5.78 8.94 23.23
N ILE A 752 6.83 9.55 23.79
CA ILE A 752 8.21 9.53 23.26
C ILE A 752 8.93 8.17 23.31
N GLU A 753 8.30 7.15 23.87
CA GLU A 753 8.79 5.76 23.86
C GLU A 753 8.16 4.91 22.73
N MET A 754 7.22 5.47 21.97
CA MET A 754 6.58 4.84 20.82
C MET A 754 7.04 5.47 19.51
N TYR A 755 7.26 4.67 18.46
CA TYR A 755 7.77 5.17 17.18
C TYR A 755 6.92 6.28 16.57
N ASN A 756 5.59 6.19 16.67
CA ASN A 756 4.69 7.28 16.26
C ASN A 756 4.13 8.04 17.49
N ALA A 757 5.02 8.64 18.28
CA ALA A 757 4.68 9.36 19.51
C ALA A 757 3.53 10.36 19.34
N GLY A 758 3.58 11.15 18.26
CA GLY A 758 2.61 12.21 18.01
C GLY A 758 1.21 11.72 17.68
N GLY A 759 1.04 10.43 17.34
CA GLY A 759 -0.26 9.79 17.16
C GLY A 759 -1.06 9.67 18.47
N ALA A 760 -0.44 9.89 19.63
CA ALA A 760 -1.11 9.92 20.92
C ALA A 760 -1.94 11.20 21.15
N ILE A 761 -1.71 12.26 20.38
CA ILE A 761 -2.35 13.57 20.62
C ILE A 761 -3.66 13.63 19.82
N GLU A 762 -4.78 13.58 20.54
CA GLU A 762 -6.14 13.56 19.98
C GLU A 762 -6.79 14.95 19.92
N GLY A 763 -6.33 15.85 20.81
CA GLY A 763 -6.80 17.23 20.98
C GLY A 763 -5.68 18.16 21.44
N LEU A 764 -5.68 19.40 20.96
CA LEU A 764 -4.69 20.42 21.30
C LEU A 764 -5.31 21.81 21.24
N VAL A 765 -5.22 22.55 22.34
CA VAL A 765 -5.70 23.93 22.45
C VAL A 765 -4.64 24.79 23.15
N TYR A 766 -4.39 25.97 22.57
CA TYR A 766 -3.51 26.98 23.12
C TYR A 766 -4.33 28.16 23.64
N GLU A 767 -4.15 28.52 24.90
CA GLU A 767 -4.80 29.68 25.53
C GLU A 767 -3.76 30.71 25.94
N ALA A 768 -3.73 31.83 25.24
CA ALA A 768 -2.97 33.00 25.65
C ALA A 768 -3.77 33.78 26.71
N LYS A 769 -3.20 33.99 27.90
CA LYS A 769 -3.76 34.94 28.86
C LYS A 769 -3.05 36.28 28.65
N GLY A 770 -3.81 37.27 28.16
CA GLY A 770 -3.26 38.55 27.70
C GLY A 770 -2.60 39.36 28.81
N GLY A 771 -1.43 39.91 28.51
CA GLY A 771 -0.72 40.87 29.36
C GLY A 771 -1.20 42.31 29.17
N ARG A 772 -1.23 43.05 30.28
CA ARG A 772 -0.94 44.49 30.38
C ARG A 772 -0.65 44.80 31.85
N GLU A 773 0.55 44.48 32.30
CA GLU A 773 1.39 45.31 33.17
C GLU A 773 2.75 44.64 33.34
N GLU A 774 3.79 45.45 33.42
CA GLU A 774 5.19 45.03 33.38
C GLU A 774 5.57 44.11 34.56
N ASN A 775 6.32 43.05 34.23
CA ASN A 775 7.35 42.44 35.07
C ASN A 775 6.96 42.08 36.52
N LYS A 776 6.09 41.07 36.67
CA LYS A 776 6.18 40.15 37.82
C LYS A 776 6.45 38.74 37.31
N SER A 777 7.48 38.10 37.84
CA SER A 777 7.95 36.75 37.48
C SER A 777 6.98 35.61 37.83
N ASP A 778 5.74 35.92 38.18
CA ASP A 778 4.74 34.99 38.74
C ASP A 778 3.38 35.00 38.00
N GLU A 779 3.26 35.70 36.86
CA GLU A 779 2.02 35.69 36.07
C GLU A 779 1.99 34.52 35.08
N LEU A 780 0.83 33.87 34.96
CA LEU A 780 0.62 32.76 34.02
C LEU A 780 0.61 33.33 32.60
N VAL A 781 1.58 32.96 31.77
CA VAL A 781 1.78 33.58 30.46
C VAL A 781 1.14 32.79 29.32
N GLY A 782 0.77 31.53 29.57
CA GLY A 782 0.00 30.71 28.64
C GLY A 782 -0.46 29.40 29.28
N LEU A 783 -1.50 28.80 28.70
CA LEU A 783 -1.98 27.47 29.07
C LEU A 783 -2.09 26.62 27.81
N VAL A 784 -1.50 25.42 27.84
CA VAL A 784 -1.66 24.42 26.79
C VAL A 784 -2.52 23.28 27.32
N ARG A 785 -3.62 22.98 26.64
CA ARG A 785 -4.50 21.84 26.95
C ARG A 785 -4.36 20.78 25.86
N LEU A 786 -4.11 19.54 26.26
CA LEU A 786 -3.93 18.40 25.39
C LEU A 786 -4.88 17.27 25.77
N GLU A 787 -5.42 16.58 24.77
CA GLU A 787 -6.07 15.29 24.95
C GLU A 787 -5.10 14.21 24.48
N VAL A 788 -4.61 13.38 25.40
CA VAL A 788 -3.54 12.41 25.14
C VAL A 788 -4.02 10.99 25.37
N LYS A 789 -3.97 10.15 24.34
CA LYS A 789 -4.27 8.72 24.42
C LYS A 789 -3.01 7.94 24.82
N GLY A 790 -3.17 7.00 25.74
CA GLY A 790 -2.17 5.95 25.99
C GLY A 790 -1.53 6.03 27.37
N PHE A 791 -0.34 5.45 27.49
CA PHE A 791 0.38 5.21 28.75
C PHE A 791 1.89 5.37 28.50
N GLY A 792 2.63 5.90 29.47
CA GLY A 792 4.09 6.07 29.41
C GLY A 792 4.53 7.54 29.43
N LYS A 793 5.74 7.81 28.94
CA LYS A 793 6.33 9.16 28.95
C LYS A 793 5.74 10.05 27.87
N PHE A 794 5.12 11.15 28.26
CA PHE A 794 4.70 12.21 27.38
C PHE A 794 5.78 13.30 27.29
N GLY A 795 6.19 13.64 26.08
CA GLY A 795 7.17 14.69 25.80
C GLY A 795 6.58 15.90 25.08
N ALA A 796 7.16 17.07 25.36
CA ALA A 796 6.89 18.31 24.63
C ALA A 796 8.12 19.23 24.65
N TYR A 797 8.22 20.12 23.67
CA TYR A 797 9.13 21.26 23.71
C TYR A 797 8.47 22.45 24.41
N SER A 798 9.22 23.12 25.27
CA SER A 798 8.89 24.43 25.83
C SER A 798 10.15 25.31 25.93
N SER A 799 10.10 26.52 25.38
CA SER A 799 11.23 27.46 25.40
C SER A 799 11.51 28.03 26.80
N ALA A 800 10.56 27.89 27.74
CA ALA A 800 10.71 28.24 29.13
C ALA A 800 10.28 27.06 30.02
N LYS A 801 10.87 26.95 31.21
CA LYS A 801 10.48 25.91 32.17
C LYS A 801 9.00 26.11 32.56
N PRO A 802 8.12 25.13 32.34
CA PRO A 802 6.73 25.24 32.75
C PRO A 802 6.61 25.40 34.27
N ARG A 803 5.54 26.05 34.72
CA ARG A 803 5.29 26.29 36.15
C ARG A 803 4.74 25.05 36.84
N ARG A 804 3.78 24.39 36.20
CA ARG A 804 3.20 23.12 36.65
C ARG A 804 2.54 22.37 35.50
N CYS A 805 2.41 21.06 35.68
CA CYS A 805 1.62 20.19 34.83
C CYS A 805 0.47 19.55 35.60
N LEU A 806 -0.65 19.35 34.91
CA LEU A 806 -1.78 18.59 35.43
C LEU A 806 -2.14 17.45 34.49
N VAL A 807 -2.54 16.32 35.08
CA VAL A 807 -3.21 15.22 34.38
C VAL A 807 -4.56 15.03 35.04
N GLY A 808 -5.64 15.35 34.31
CA GLY A 808 -6.95 15.58 34.90
C GLY A 808 -6.90 16.75 35.87
N SER A 809 -7.27 16.50 37.13
CA SER A 809 -7.19 17.50 38.22
C SER A 809 -5.92 17.40 39.06
N ASN A 810 -5.04 16.43 38.78
CA ASN A 810 -3.90 16.12 39.63
C ASN A 810 -2.65 16.84 39.13
N VAL A 811 -1.95 17.54 40.02
CA VAL A 811 -0.63 18.10 39.72
C VAL A 811 0.36 16.94 39.63
N VAL A 812 1.14 16.90 38.56
CA VAL A 812 2.15 15.87 38.32
C VAL A 812 3.55 16.48 38.24
N ASP A 813 4.54 15.71 38.69
CA ASP A 813 5.94 16.05 38.50
C ASP A 813 6.34 15.92 37.03
N PHE A 814 7.31 16.72 36.61
CA PHE A 814 7.88 16.69 35.27
C PHE A 814 9.37 17.00 35.31
N ASP A 815 10.09 16.43 34.34
CA ASP A 815 11.48 16.76 34.07
C ASP A 815 11.54 17.86 33.00
N TYR A 816 12.52 18.76 33.13
CA TYR A 816 12.78 19.81 32.14
C TYR A 816 14.27 19.97 31.88
N ASN A 817 14.67 19.81 30.63
CA ASN A 817 16.03 20.10 30.17
C ASN A 817 16.09 21.53 29.62
N SER A 818 16.84 22.41 30.29
CA SER A 818 16.96 23.82 29.88
C SER A 818 17.72 24.03 28.58
N ASP A 819 18.57 23.08 28.18
CA ASP A 819 19.42 23.22 27.00
C ASP A 819 18.66 22.88 25.72
N SER A 820 17.80 21.85 25.76
CA SER A 820 16.95 21.45 24.62
C SER A 820 15.52 22.00 24.70
N GLY A 821 15.07 22.43 25.88
CA GLY A 821 13.68 22.77 26.15
C GLY A 821 12.75 21.55 26.21
N LEU A 822 13.29 20.33 26.26
CA LEU A 822 12.50 19.11 26.38
C LEU A 822 11.90 18.99 27.78
N MET A 823 10.57 18.90 27.83
CA MET A 823 9.78 18.56 29.01
C MET A 823 9.27 17.14 28.90
N ILE A 824 9.32 16.38 30.00
CA ILE A 824 8.79 15.02 30.09
C ILE A 824 7.93 14.87 31.35
N LEU A 825 6.74 14.29 31.20
CA LEU A 825 5.89 13.85 32.32
C LEU A 825 5.45 12.39 32.11
N ASN A 826 5.04 11.72 33.18
CA ASN A 826 4.57 10.32 33.12
C ASN A 826 3.04 10.24 33.13
N LEU A 827 2.51 9.38 32.26
CA LEU A 827 1.13 8.92 32.28
C LEU A 827 1.11 7.49 32.84
N ASP A 828 0.92 7.37 34.15
CA ASP A 828 1.14 6.14 34.93
C ASP A 828 0.09 5.03 34.74
N HIS A 829 -0.96 5.31 33.98
CA HIS A 829 -2.06 4.39 33.67
C HIS A 829 -2.68 4.78 32.33
N MET A 830 -3.42 3.86 31.71
CA MET A 830 -4.33 4.20 30.62
C MET A 830 -5.46 5.13 31.13
N PRO A 831 -6.14 5.89 30.25
CA PRO A 831 -7.29 6.70 30.64
C PRO A 831 -8.36 5.89 31.41
N GLU A 832 -9.04 6.55 32.36
CA GLU A 832 -10.06 5.90 33.19
C GLU A 832 -11.17 5.26 32.37
N GLN A 833 -11.86 4.26 32.94
CA GLN A 833 -12.90 3.52 32.25
C GLN A 833 -14.01 4.45 31.73
N GLY A 834 -14.20 4.48 30.40
CA GLY A 834 -15.16 5.35 29.72
C GLY A 834 -14.56 6.62 29.13
N GLN A 835 -13.31 6.97 29.48
CA GLN A 835 -12.52 8.01 28.83
C GLN A 835 -11.61 7.40 27.77
N LYS A 836 -11.38 8.13 26.67
CA LYS A 836 -10.47 7.70 25.59
C LYS A 836 -9.07 8.31 25.71
N VAL A 837 -8.92 9.35 26.53
CA VAL A 837 -7.77 10.24 26.58
C VAL A 837 -7.59 10.78 28.00
N HIS A 838 -6.35 11.08 28.36
CA HIS A 838 -6.00 11.96 29.47
C HIS A 838 -6.18 13.42 29.05
N ILE A 839 -6.65 14.25 29.98
CA ILE A 839 -6.56 15.71 29.82
C ILE A 839 -5.26 16.15 30.45
N VAL A 840 -4.32 16.65 29.65
CA VAL A 840 -3.03 17.17 30.11
C VAL A 840 -3.03 18.69 29.98
N GLU A 841 -2.75 19.38 31.08
CA GLU A 841 -2.61 20.84 31.10
C GLU A 841 -1.17 21.22 31.43
N VAL A 842 -0.57 22.11 30.64
CA VAL A 842 0.77 22.67 30.86
C VAL A 842 0.65 24.17 31.06
N GLU A 843 0.99 24.62 32.27
CA GLU A 843 1.01 26.04 32.61
C GLU A 843 2.38 26.63 32.38
N LEU A 844 2.46 27.61 31.49
CA LEU A 844 3.69 28.26 31.03
C LEU A 844 3.94 29.57 31.77
#